data_AF-A0A9X5EJL1-F1
#
_entry.id   AF-A0A9X5EJL1-F1
#
_cell.length_a   1.000
_cell.length_b   1.000
_cell.length_c   1.000
_cell.angle_alpha   90.00
_cell.angle_beta   90.00
_cell.angle_gamma   90.00
#
_symmetry.space_group_name_H-M   'P 1'
#
loop_
_entity.id
_entity.type
_entity.pdbx_description
1 polymer ?
#
loop_
_entity_poly.entity_id
_entity_poly.type
_entity_poly.pdbx_seq_one_letter_code
_entity_poly.pdbx_strand_id
1 'polypeptide(L)'
;MVTNAPARGAMAVAMATVLAAPAAARAHPARLIVASETAEALDPGEILRTAGPGSMAVHVEAQATLDAEGAGFFNDGGGTTVERAFGAFVSDGGGLSLAGGHVRVSGPWGIGVQAQGKARVDLSRSLVEVPGDAGIGIVARRESEFAFDGLTLRVDGRQGVALSVWGDSRVVATRSQVFANGNSAIALSIESGEAILRGSLLEGAGGHAVRTPERGEGAAVVRMAHSRVRGRIESGASGLSVHAMGGRIDGDIVRGGTGRLDVNLVEGAWHGRGSRLTALSLEHAIWTLTDNSDVDTVRLERGGRIDIGGGHPAFRTLRVGTWRAEAGATGVVLGTRLDAGGTLRRQATDRLLVSGDAVGRTALHVTHVGGHGADTAGRDGANGSGDGISVVQVAGAASAESFHLAGDYVAVGPWQYRLRAFGPGASDPAQRLVGENGGYWDYRLQSVRTGTKARAALVPQVPAYLVLGHALFGYGRIAIDALRSPDVPPLDAPALRVRTFGGNAMYRGAPRTDDGIAYQRVDRGLHVASDLLVHRIGDTTLRTGASLSAGTVRATPRALDGRSDLRATARGIAWHAVLTSERGWDIASYYAHTRYRIDVHTPLRGQVLPRMRETTDEAMVSSAFRWRPTERLLVEPGVSLLWQRLGAERMRDRDGIDVSIGAPRRVTLRGGARTSISFRPEGRMLRAWSPYVDLRYGAAFDAGAHVRAAGEHLPAARAGHRVDLAMGASFELGERWIACADATASLGHGRHAETGRGVHLGAAWTF
;
A
#
# COMPACT_ATOMS: atom_id res chain seq x y z
N MET A 1 -39.17 10.59 -57.62
CA MET A 1 -39.44 9.23 -57.11
C MET A 1 -40.61 9.36 -56.15
N VAL A 2 -41.86 9.33 -56.62
CA VAL A 2 -42.61 8.14 -57.09
C VAL A 2 -42.78 7.15 -55.94
N THR A 3 -43.97 7.26 -55.30
CA THR A 3 -44.89 6.19 -54.86
C THR A 3 -44.44 5.26 -53.73
N ASN A 4 -45.26 4.77 -52.79
CA ASN A 4 -46.71 4.69 -52.68
C ASN A 4 -47.07 4.36 -51.21
N ALA A 5 -48.10 5.02 -50.67
CA ALA A 5 -49.02 4.38 -49.72
C ALA A 5 -49.94 3.41 -50.52
N PRO A 6 -50.67 2.44 -49.91
CA PRO A 6 -51.87 2.78 -49.13
C PRO A 6 -52.19 1.79 -47.97
N ALA A 7 -52.79 2.26 -46.87
CA ALA A 7 -54.22 2.14 -46.52
C ALA A 7 -54.68 0.73 -46.10
N ARG A 8 -55.64 0.52 -45.18
CA ARG A 8 -56.33 1.27 -44.11
C ARG A 8 -57.29 0.22 -43.51
N GLY A 9 -57.62 0.39 -42.24
CA GLY A 9 -58.78 -0.20 -41.58
C GLY A 9 -58.65 0.07 -40.08
N ALA A 10 -59.12 1.19 -39.53
CA ALA A 10 -60.53 1.51 -39.20
C ALA A 10 -61.12 0.39 -38.32
N MET A 11 -61.42 0.56 -37.04
CA MET A 11 -62.30 1.54 -36.38
C MET A 11 -61.83 1.69 -34.91
N ALA A 12 -61.71 2.90 -34.37
CA ALA A 12 -62.81 3.71 -33.78
C ALA A 12 -63.39 3.02 -32.53
N VAL A 13 -63.35 3.60 -31.33
CA VAL A 13 -64.23 4.65 -30.79
C VAL A 13 -63.98 4.58 -29.27
N ALA A 14 -64.02 5.59 -28.42
CA ALA A 14 -64.04 7.05 -28.50
C ALA A 14 -64.07 7.58 -27.05
N MET A 15 -63.77 8.88 -26.90
CA MET A 15 -64.28 9.79 -25.86
C MET A 15 -63.92 9.46 -24.39
N ALA A 16 -63.38 10.37 -23.58
CA ALA A 16 -63.51 11.81 -23.61
C ALA A 16 -62.25 12.46 -23.01
N THR A 17 -61.71 13.43 -23.75
CA THR A 17 -61.07 14.61 -23.16
C THR A 17 -62.08 15.31 -22.27
N VAL A 18 -62.05 15.00 -20.98
CA VAL A 18 -62.49 15.94 -19.96
C VAL A 18 -61.32 16.89 -19.74
N LEU A 19 -61.51 18.15 -20.12
CA LEU A 19 -60.81 19.27 -19.53
C LEU A 19 -60.99 19.15 -18.01
N ALA A 20 -60.01 18.55 -17.32
CA ALA A 20 -59.86 18.77 -15.90
C ALA A 20 -59.44 20.24 -15.78
N ALA A 21 -60.44 21.10 -15.54
CA ALA A 21 -60.21 22.42 -14.98
C ALA A 21 -59.20 22.28 -13.83
N PRO A 22 -58.27 23.24 -13.63
CA PRO A 22 -57.52 23.25 -12.38
C PRO A 22 -58.58 23.30 -11.28
N ALA A 23 -58.65 22.25 -10.45
CA ALA A 23 -59.47 22.26 -9.25
C ALA A 23 -59.11 23.56 -8.54
N ALA A 24 -60.10 24.44 -8.39
CA ALA A 24 -59.90 25.72 -7.73
C ALA A 24 -59.36 25.39 -6.34
N ALA A 25 -58.08 25.74 -6.10
CA ALA A 25 -57.45 25.61 -4.79
C ALA A 25 -58.34 26.35 -3.79
N ARG A 26 -59.11 25.60 -3.00
CA ARG A 26 -60.00 26.15 -2.01
C ARG A 26 -59.15 26.54 -0.81
N ALA A 27 -58.66 27.77 -0.80
CA ALA A 27 -57.93 28.29 0.34
C ALA A 27 -58.91 28.43 1.52
N HIS A 28 -58.82 27.52 2.49
CA HIS A 28 -59.57 27.62 3.74
C HIS A 28 -58.92 28.69 4.64
N PRO A 29 -59.61 29.80 4.98
CA PRO A 29 -59.07 30.83 5.87
C PRO A 29 -59.08 30.42 7.36
N ALA A 30 -59.55 29.20 7.67
CA ALA A 30 -59.66 28.66 9.03
C ALA A 30 -58.94 27.30 9.11
N ARG A 31 -58.46 26.96 10.31
CA ARG A 31 -57.86 25.65 10.63
C ARG A 31 -58.80 24.50 10.22
N LEU A 32 -58.26 23.43 9.64
CA LEU A 32 -58.98 22.17 9.47
C LEU A 32 -58.93 21.39 10.79
N ILE A 33 -60.08 20.95 11.29
CA ILE A 33 -60.18 20.05 12.44
C ILE A 33 -60.87 18.77 11.97
N VAL A 34 -60.14 17.65 12.00
CA VAL A 34 -60.70 16.31 11.78
C VAL A 34 -61.15 15.80 13.13
N ALA A 35 -62.47 15.78 13.34
CA ALA A 35 -63.07 15.48 14.63
C ALA A 35 -62.77 14.04 15.08
N SER A 36 -62.74 13.86 16.39
CA SER A 36 -62.46 12.54 17.01
C SER A 36 -63.32 11.42 16.40
N GLU A 37 -62.72 10.24 16.21
CA GLU A 37 -63.36 9.04 15.65
C GLU A 37 -63.92 9.19 14.20
N THR A 38 -63.47 10.20 13.45
CA THR A 38 -63.85 10.39 12.04
C THR A 38 -62.71 10.12 11.07
N ALA A 39 -63.05 9.87 9.80
CA ALA A 39 -62.09 9.76 8.70
C ALA A 39 -62.40 10.80 7.64
N GLU A 40 -61.40 11.57 7.24
CA GLU A 40 -61.51 12.63 6.24
C GLU A 40 -60.43 12.46 5.16
N ALA A 41 -60.77 12.81 3.92
CA ALA A 41 -59.84 12.80 2.80
C ALA A 41 -59.92 14.12 2.06
N LEU A 42 -58.78 14.76 1.81
CA LEU A 42 -58.69 16.01 1.06
C LEU A 42 -58.70 15.78 -0.44
N ASP A 43 -59.15 16.78 -1.19
CA ASP A 43 -59.02 16.77 -2.63
C ASP A 43 -57.53 16.81 -3.03
N PRO A 44 -57.10 16.10 -4.10
CA PRO A 44 -55.71 16.13 -4.53
C PRO A 44 -55.22 17.55 -4.85
N GLY A 45 -54.11 17.96 -4.21
CA GLY A 45 -53.52 19.28 -4.39
C GLY A 45 -54.15 20.40 -3.54
N GLU A 46 -55.04 20.07 -2.61
CA GLU A 46 -55.72 21.05 -1.76
C GLU A 46 -54.73 21.88 -0.91
N ILE A 47 -55.01 23.17 -0.74
CA ILE A 47 -54.14 24.12 -0.04
C ILE A 47 -54.84 24.68 1.21
N LEU A 48 -54.33 24.31 2.38
CA LEU A 48 -54.76 24.83 3.67
C LEU A 48 -53.74 25.86 4.14
N ARG A 49 -54.18 27.10 4.35
CA ARG A 49 -53.30 28.20 4.79
C ARG A 49 -53.88 28.92 5.99
N THR A 50 -53.11 28.98 7.07
CA THR A 50 -53.48 29.73 8.28
C THR A 50 -52.39 30.73 8.66
N ALA A 51 -52.76 31.72 9.46
CA ALA A 51 -51.86 32.74 9.97
C ALA A 51 -52.31 33.18 11.37
N GLY A 52 -51.36 33.66 12.19
CA GLY A 52 -51.61 34.13 13.56
C GLY A 52 -50.78 33.36 14.61
N PRO A 53 -50.52 33.94 15.79
CA PRO A 53 -49.83 33.25 16.88
C PRO A 53 -50.61 32.01 17.33
N GLY A 54 -49.90 30.90 17.59
CA GLY A 54 -50.52 29.68 18.10
C GLY A 54 -51.47 28.95 17.14
N SER A 55 -51.51 29.35 15.85
CA SER A 55 -52.42 28.75 14.86
C SER A 55 -51.97 27.35 14.44
N MET A 56 -52.90 26.59 13.85
CA MET A 56 -52.64 25.25 13.29
C MET A 56 -53.31 25.17 11.92
N ALA A 57 -52.61 24.71 10.88
CA ALA A 57 -53.27 24.50 9.58
C ALA A 57 -54.18 23.26 9.62
N VAL A 58 -53.69 22.17 10.23
CA VAL A 58 -54.43 20.90 10.40
C VAL A 58 -54.35 20.42 11.85
N HIS A 59 -55.48 20.03 12.42
CA HIS A 59 -55.60 19.31 13.69
C HIS A 59 -56.38 18.02 13.49
N VAL A 60 -55.73 16.88 13.68
CA VAL A 60 -56.35 15.54 13.68
C VAL A 60 -56.52 15.10 15.13
N GLU A 61 -57.77 15.02 15.59
CA GLU A 61 -58.10 14.68 16.97
C GLU A 61 -57.94 13.18 17.27
N ALA A 62 -58.29 12.79 18.50
CA ALA A 62 -58.16 11.43 18.99
C ALA A 62 -58.87 10.41 18.09
N GLN A 63 -58.15 9.34 17.73
CA GLN A 63 -58.67 8.25 16.88
C GLN A 63 -59.23 8.68 15.51
N ALA A 64 -58.94 9.90 15.05
CA ALA A 64 -59.36 10.38 13.74
C ALA A 64 -58.30 10.12 12.66
N THR A 65 -58.67 10.02 11.39
CA THR A 65 -57.71 9.81 10.29
C THR A 65 -57.87 10.84 9.18
N LEU A 66 -56.76 11.41 8.71
CA LEU A 66 -56.72 12.31 7.56
C LEU A 66 -55.84 11.73 6.44
N ASP A 67 -56.42 11.55 5.26
CA ASP A 67 -55.69 11.19 4.03
C ASP A 67 -55.59 12.39 3.09
N ALA A 68 -54.39 12.68 2.59
CA ALA A 68 -54.15 13.81 1.70
C ALA A 68 -53.10 13.49 0.63
N GLU A 69 -53.41 13.81 -0.62
CA GLU A 69 -52.49 13.67 -1.77
C GLU A 69 -52.19 15.04 -2.37
N GLY A 70 -50.91 15.37 -2.59
CA GLY A 70 -50.47 16.64 -3.15
C GLY A 70 -50.77 17.88 -2.29
N ALA A 71 -51.34 17.71 -1.09
CA ALA A 71 -51.86 18.80 -0.30
C ALA A 71 -50.77 19.70 0.29
N GLY A 72 -51.09 20.98 0.45
CA GLY A 72 -50.22 22.00 1.04
C GLY A 72 -50.74 22.47 2.40
N PHE A 73 -49.96 22.28 3.47
CA PHE A 73 -50.26 22.76 4.82
C PHE A 73 -49.34 23.94 5.16
N PHE A 74 -49.86 25.15 5.03
CA PHE A 74 -49.10 26.38 5.21
C PHE A 74 -49.53 27.10 6.49
N ASN A 75 -48.56 27.41 7.33
CA ASN A 75 -48.76 28.30 8.46
C ASN A 75 -47.78 29.47 8.40
N ASP A 76 -48.30 30.65 8.08
CA ASP A 76 -47.51 31.89 8.02
C ASP A 76 -47.44 32.61 9.38
N GLY A 77 -48.04 32.03 10.42
CA GLY A 77 -47.96 32.50 11.80
C GLY A 77 -46.63 32.12 12.48
N GLY A 78 -46.12 33.03 13.32
CA GLY A 78 -45.03 32.74 14.24
C GLY A 78 -45.52 32.25 15.59
N GLY A 79 -44.76 31.35 16.21
CA GLY A 79 -44.97 30.95 17.59
C GLY A 79 -44.19 31.84 18.58
N THR A 80 -44.49 31.64 19.85
CA THR A 80 -43.74 32.13 20.99
C THR A 80 -43.20 30.94 21.79
N THR A 81 -42.50 31.21 22.89
CA THR A 81 -42.10 30.17 23.85
C THR A 81 -43.29 29.47 24.51
N VAL A 82 -44.48 30.07 24.48
CA VAL A 82 -45.70 29.57 25.15
C VAL A 82 -46.70 29.01 24.14
N GLU A 83 -46.84 29.64 22.96
CA GLU A 83 -47.81 29.26 21.94
C GLU A 83 -47.11 28.88 20.64
N ARG A 84 -47.23 27.62 20.22
CA ARG A 84 -46.55 27.10 19.02
C ARG A 84 -47.48 27.20 17.81
N ALA A 85 -46.93 27.59 16.65
CA ALA A 85 -47.64 27.52 15.37
C ALA A 85 -47.38 26.15 14.72
N PHE A 86 -48.41 25.50 14.18
CA PHE A 86 -48.32 24.15 13.64
C PHE A 86 -48.71 24.08 12.15
N GLY A 87 -47.99 23.28 11.37
CA GLY A 87 -48.47 22.82 10.07
C GLY A 87 -49.55 21.75 10.27
N ALA A 88 -49.19 20.64 10.91
CA ALA A 88 -50.13 19.60 11.31
C ALA A 88 -49.89 19.13 12.75
N PHE A 89 -50.96 18.82 13.47
CA PHE A 89 -50.92 18.22 14.79
C PHE A 89 -51.87 17.03 14.86
N VAL A 90 -51.35 15.88 15.27
CA VAL A 90 -52.07 14.60 15.34
C VAL A 90 -52.00 14.09 16.77
N SER A 91 -53.13 13.79 17.38
CA SER A 91 -53.20 13.41 18.79
C SER A 91 -53.88 12.07 19.05
N ASP A 92 -53.44 11.40 20.11
CA ASP A 92 -54.20 10.38 20.85
C ASP A 92 -54.77 9.26 19.95
N GLY A 93 -53.86 8.61 19.22
CA GLY A 93 -54.14 7.52 18.29
C GLY A 93 -54.68 7.95 16.92
N GLY A 94 -54.76 9.26 16.65
CA GLY A 94 -55.07 9.78 15.32
C GLY A 94 -54.02 9.41 14.25
N GLY A 95 -54.44 9.43 12.98
CA GLY A 95 -53.66 9.08 11.81
C GLY A 95 -53.58 10.22 10.79
N LEU A 96 -52.41 10.45 10.20
CA LEU A 96 -52.23 11.36 9.05
C LEU A 96 -51.42 10.66 7.96
N SER A 97 -51.96 10.55 6.76
CA SER A 97 -51.25 10.13 5.55
C SER A 97 -51.13 11.31 4.59
N LEU A 98 -49.90 11.71 4.26
CA LEU A 98 -49.63 12.79 3.31
C LEU A 98 -48.64 12.34 2.22
N ALA A 99 -49.15 12.20 1.00
CA ALA A 99 -48.37 11.78 -0.17
C ALA A 99 -48.13 12.96 -1.14
N GLY A 100 -46.87 13.25 -1.47
CA GLY A 100 -46.51 14.33 -2.40
C GLY A 100 -46.83 15.73 -1.89
N GLY A 101 -47.01 15.90 -0.58
CA GLY A 101 -47.48 17.15 0.03
C GLY A 101 -46.35 18.12 0.42
N HIS A 102 -46.73 19.35 0.75
CA HIS A 102 -45.81 20.38 1.24
C HIS A 102 -46.32 20.98 2.55
N VAL A 103 -45.57 20.78 3.64
CA VAL A 103 -45.82 21.44 4.92
C VAL A 103 -44.81 22.54 5.10
N ARG A 104 -45.27 23.76 5.39
CA ARG A 104 -44.38 24.88 5.65
C ARG A 104 -44.88 25.77 6.79
N VAL A 105 -43.97 26.06 7.73
CA VAL A 105 -44.24 26.96 8.86
C VAL A 105 -43.18 28.05 8.92
N SER A 106 -43.56 29.31 8.61
CA SER A 106 -42.59 30.37 8.26
C SER A 106 -42.15 31.28 9.42
N GLY A 107 -42.68 31.09 10.64
CA GLY A 107 -42.36 31.93 11.80
C GLY A 107 -41.50 31.23 12.87
N PRO A 108 -40.90 31.99 13.81
CA PRO A 108 -40.07 31.43 14.88
C PRO A 108 -40.88 30.47 15.76
N TRP A 109 -40.21 29.52 16.40
CA TRP A 109 -40.85 28.51 17.25
C TRP A 109 -41.94 27.66 16.57
N GLY A 110 -42.06 27.70 15.24
CA GLY A 110 -43.00 26.90 14.47
C GLY A 110 -42.70 25.40 14.54
N ILE A 111 -43.73 24.57 14.40
CA ILE A 111 -43.65 23.11 14.34
C ILE A 111 -44.26 22.63 13.03
N GLY A 112 -43.48 21.97 12.17
CA GLY A 112 -43.99 21.46 10.89
C GLY A 112 -45.09 20.43 11.10
N VAL A 113 -44.73 19.27 11.66
CA VAL A 113 -45.68 18.19 11.99
C VAL A 113 -45.41 17.68 13.40
N GLN A 114 -46.46 17.55 14.21
CA GLN A 114 -46.36 16.90 15.52
C GLN A 114 -47.34 15.75 15.61
N ALA A 115 -46.88 14.62 16.15
CA ALA A 115 -47.74 13.51 16.55
C ALA A 115 -47.52 13.16 18.02
N GLN A 116 -48.59 12.78 18.71
CA GLN A 116 -48.53 12.42 20.11
C GLN A 116 -49.52 11.34 20.54
N GLY A 117 -49.17 10.57 21.57
CA GLY A 117 -50.11 9.66 22.24
C GLY A 117 -50.52 8.51 21.34
N LYS A 118 -49.57 7.71 20.88
CA LYS A 118 -49.82 6.59 19.95
C LYS A 118 -50.38 6.98 18.58
N ALA A 119 -50.34 8.27 18.24
CA ALA A 119 -50.69 8.77 16.91
C ALA A 119 -49.69 8.27 15.83
N ARG A 120 -50.17 8.12 14.60
CA ARG A 120 -49.41 7.63 13.45
C ARG A 120 -49.37 8.67 12.33
N VAL A 121 -48.21 8.86 11.72
CA VAL A 121 -48.05 9.78 10.60
C VAL A 121 -47.18 9.17 9.50
N ASP A 122 -47.72 9.11 8.29
CA ASP A 122 -47.06 8.61 7.09
C ASP A 122 -46.83 9.78 6.12
N LEU A 123 -45.57 10.09 5.83
CA LEU A 123 -45.18 11.13 4.86
C LEU A 123 -44.42 10.50 3.69
N SER A 124 -45.01 10.48 2.49
CA SER A 124 -44.37 9.91 1.31
C SER A 124 -44.12 10.96 0.23
N ARG A 125 -42.88 11.06 -0.28
CA ARG A 125 -42.46 12.05 -1.29
C ARG A 125 -42.83 13.50 -0.95
N SER A 126 -42.92 13.81 0.34
CA SER A 126 -43.37 15.11 0.84
C SER A 126 -42.19 16.02 1.19
N LEU A 127 -42.44 17.32 1.27
CA LEU A 127 -41.50 18.35 1.71
C LEU A 127 -42.01 18.98 3.01
N VAL A 128 -41.18 19.03 4.04
CA VAL A 128 -41.45 19.77 5.27
C VAL A 128 -40.38 20.85 5.43
N GLU A 129 -40.81 22.11 5.50
CA GLU A 129 -39.92 23.26 5.66
C GLU A 129 -40.31 24.10 6.87
N VAL A 130 -39.35 24.34 7.76
CA VAL A 130 -39.55 25.25 8.89
C VAL A 130 -38.43 26.30 8.87
N PRO A 131 -38.57 27.34 8.04
CA PRO A 131 -37.66 28.48 8.05
C PRO A 131 -38.01 29.40 9.23
N GLY A 132 -37.22 29.35 10.30
CA GLY A 132 -37.44 30.15 11.49
C GLY A 132 -36.51 29.75 12.65
N ASP A 133 -36.01 30.74 13.39
CA ASP A 133 -35.20 30.47 14.58
C ASP A 133 -36.00 29.66 15.62
N ALA A 134 -35.35 28.67 16.23
CA ALA A 134 -35.93 27.73 17.20
C ALA A 134 -37.18 26.95 16.71
N GLY A 135 -37.38 26.87 15.39
CA GLY A 135 -38.39 26.01 14.79
C GLY A 135 -38.05 24.53 14.91
N ILE A 136 -39.09 23.68 14.93
CA ILE A 136 -38.96 22.23 14.92
C ILE A 136 -39.65 21.66 13.68
N GLY A 137 -38.95 20.83 12.92
CA GLY A 137 -39.52 20.22 11.71
C GLY A 137 -40.62 19.23 12.05
N ILE A 138 -40.24 18.16 12.74
CA ILE A 138 -41.14 17.08 13.13
C ILE A 138 -40.94 16.73 14.62
N VAL A 139 -42.04 16.54 15.34
CA VAL A 139 -42.06 16.16 16.76
C VAL A 139 -42.82 14.84 16.95
N ALA A 140 -42.14 13.82 17.47
CA ALA A 140 -42.71 12.52 17.81
C ALA A 140 -42.66 12.31 19.31
N ARG A 141 -43.82 12.29 20.00
CA ARG A 141 -43.90 12.20 21.47
C ARG A 141 -44.92 11.19 21.98
N ARG A 142 -44.71 10.64 23.19
CA ARG A 142 -45.65 9.72 23.86
C ARG A 142 -46.09 8.55 22.94
N GLU A 143 -45.16 7.68 22.61
CA GLU A 143 -45.37 6.44 21.85
C GLU A 143 -45.93 6.66 20.42
N SER A 144 -45.70 7.83 19.82
CA SER A 144 -46.13 8.09 18.44
C SER A 144 -45.23 7.41 17.41
N GLU A 145 -45.77 7.14 16.22
CA GLU A 145 -45.05 6.50 15.11
C GLU A 145 -45.03 7.41 13.87
N PHE A 146 -43.86 7.59 13.28
CA PHE A 146 -43.70 8.24 11.99
C PHE A 146 -43.04 7.31 10.97
N ALA A 147 -43.60 7.24 9.76
CA ALA A 147 -42.94 6.62 8.62
C ALA A 147 -42.73 7.64 7.50
N PHE A 148 -41.49 7.75 7.03
CA PHE A 148 -41.12 8.60 5.90
C PHE A 148 -40.62 7.73 4.75
N ASP A 149 -41.13 7.97 3.54
CA ASP A 149 -40.57 7.40 2.32
C ASP A 149 -40.33 8.50 1.28
N GLY A 150 -39.06 8.87 1.09
CA GLY A 150 -38.69 9.98 0.21
C GLY A 150 -39.03 11.37 0.75
N LEU A 151 -39.09 11.55 2.08
CA LEU A 151 -39.28 12.86 2.70
C LEU A 151 -38.04 13.74 2.49
N THR A 152 -38.26 15.01 2.16
CA THR A 152 -37.26 16.06 2.37
C THR A 152 -37.71 16.94 3.53
N LEU A 153 -36.89 17.00 4.57
CA LEU A 153 -37.14 17.80 5.76
C LEU A 153 -36.02 18.83 5.89
N ARG A 154 -36.38 20.11 5.90
CA ARG A 154 -35.44 21.22 6.01
C ARG A 154 -35.85 22.18 7.12
N VAL A 155 -34.95 22.37 8.07
CA VAL A 155 -35.09 23.36 9.12
C VAL A 155 -33.92 24.32 9.06
N ASP A 156 -34.23 25.60 8.93
CA ASP A 156 -33.25 26.68 8.87
C ASP A 156 -33.44 27.58 10.09
N GLY A 157 -32.38 27.76 10.88
CA GLY A 157 -32.41 28.59 12.07
C GLY A 157 -31.24 28.28 13.00
N ARG A 158 -30.79 29.27 13.79
CA ARG A 158 -29.60 29.13 14.65
C ARG A 158 -29.68 27.96 15.63
N GLN A 159 -30.88 27.68 16.15
CA GLN A 159 -31.19 26.62 17.13
C GLN A 159 -32.33 25.71 16.67
N GLY A 160 -32.53 25.55 15.35
CA GLY A 160 -33.61 24.71 14.83
C GLY A 160 -33.37 23.22 15.08
N VAL A 161 -34.45 22.46 15.24
CA VAL A 161 -34.39 20.98 15.36
C VAL A 161 -35.17 20.37 14.19
N ALA A 162 -34.53 19.58 13.33
CA ALA A 162 -35.27 18.97 12.23
C ALA A 162 -36.21 17.88 12.74
N LEU A 163 -35.70 16.89 13.46
CA LEU A 163 -36.50 15.81 14.03
C LEU A 163 -36.30 15.75 15.55
N SER A 164 -37.39 15.78 16.32
CA SER A 164 -37.40 15.65 17.79
C SER A 164 -38.18 14.40 18.20
N VAL A 165 -37.52 13.46 18.88
CA VAL A 165 -38.07 12.15 19.27
C VAL A 165 -37.92 11.94 20.78
N TRP A 166 -39.03 11.66 21.47
CA TRP A 166 -39.08 11.45 22.92
C TRP A 166 -40.33 10.67 23.35
N GLY A 167 -40.37 10.25 24.61
CA GLY A 167 -41.49 9.47 25.16
C GLY A 167 -41.70 8.15 24.43
N ASP A 168 -40.60 7.45 24.11
CA ASP A 168 -40.56 6.13 23.50
C ASP A 168 -41.25 6.04 22.13
N SER A 169 -41.20 7.15 21.38
CA SER A 169 -41.70 7.25 20.02
C SER A 169 -40.76 6.59 19.00
N ARG A 170 -41.30 6.23 17.83
CA ARG A 170 -40.56 5.57 16.76
C ARG A 170 -40.63 6.35 15.46
N VAL A 171 -39.48 6.57 14.83
CA VAL A 171 -39.40 7.23 13.51
C VAL A 171 -38.66 6.34 12.53
N VAL A 172 -39.24 6.09 11.35
CA VAL A 172 -38.62 5.28 10.29
C VAL A 172 -38.50 6.14 9.03
N ALA A 173 -37.28 6.52 8.66
CA ALA A 173 -37.01 7.31 7.47
C ALA A 173 -36.32 6.49 6.38
N THR A 174 -37.04 6.23 5.28
CA THR A 174 -36.54 5.51 4.10
C THR A 174 -36.29 6.49 2.96
N ARG A 175 -35.10 6.43 2.35
CA ARG A 175 -34.66 7.28 1.22
C ARG A 175 -34.94 8.77 1.43
N SER A 176 -34.83 9.22 2.67
CA SER A 176 -35.23 10.55 3.09
C SER A 176 -34.01 11.44 3.34
N GLN A 177 -34.20 12.75 3.27
CA GLN A 177 -33.16 13.74 3.48
C GLN A 177 -33.58 14.69 4.60
N VAL A 178 -32.77 14.78 5.64
CA VAL A 178 -33.04 15.61 6.82
C VAL A 178 -31.89 16.61 6.98
N PHE A 179 -32.21 17.89 6.83
CA PHE A 179 -31.26 19.00 6.91
C PHE A 179 -31.63 19.92 8.07
N ALA A 180 -30.68 20.14 8.97
CA ALA A 180 -30.74 21.16 9.99
C ALA A 180 -29.60 22.16 9.77
N ASN A 181 -29.94 23.36 9.32
CA ASN A 181 -28.98 24.39 8.94
C ASN A 181 -28.91 25.47 10.02
N GLY A 182 -27.77 25.56 10.69
CA GLY A 182 -27.50 26.58 11.70
C GLY A 182 -26.41 26.16 12.67
N ASN A 183 -25.70 27.14 13.25
CA ASN A 183 -24.53 26.91 14.11
C ASN A 183 -24.80 26.11 15.41
N SER A 184 -26.07 25.89 15.75
CA SER A 184 -26.48 25.04 16.88
C SER A 184 -27.70 24.20 16.52
N ALA A 185 -27.98 24.05 15.23
CA ALA A 185 -29.10 23.26 14.76
C ALA A 185 -28.84 21.76 14.97
N ILE A 186 -29.92 21.00 15.16
CA ILE A 186 -29.86 19.57 15.44
C ILE A 186 -30.71 18.85 14.40
N ALA A 187 -30.11 17.95 13.62
CA ALA A 187 -30.87 17.20 12.62
C ALA A 187 -31.77 16.14 13.27
N LEU A 188 -31.26 15.42 14.27
CA LEU A 188 -32.04 14.50 15.10
C LEU A 188 -31.75 14.74 16.59
N SER A 189 -32.74 15.26 17.31
CA SER A 189 -32.76 15.29 18.77
C SER A 189 -33.56 14.09 19.28
N ILE A 190 -32.95 13.20 20.04
CA ILE A 190 -33.62 11.99 20.56
C ILE A 190 -33.35 11.80 22.05
N GLU A 191 -34.40 11.76 22.87
CA GLU A 191 -34.30 11.55 24.32
C GLU A 191 -34.53 10.08 24.69
N SER A 192 -35.58 9.49 24.14
CA SER A 192 -35.93 8.07 24.29
C SER A 192 -36.68 7.57 23.06
N GLY A 193 -36.67 6.26 22.83
CA GLY A 193 -37.26 5.64 21.64
C GLY A 193 -36.25 5.32 20.55
N GLU A 194 -36.74 5.18 19.31
CA GLU A 194 -35.97 4.66 18.18
C GLU A 194 -36.12 5.50 16.92
N ALA A 195 -34.98 5.86 16.30
CA ALA A 195 -34.94 6.43 14.95
C ALA A 195 -34.24 5.45 14.00
N ILE A 196 -34.91 5.05 12.91
CA ILE A 196 -34.40 4.13 11.89
C ILE A 196 -34.22 4.89 10.57
N LEU A 197 -33.01 4.90 10.04
CA LEU A 197 -32.65 5.57 8.78
C LEU A 197 -32.22 4.52 7.75
N ARG A 198 -32.87 4.47 6.58
CA ARG A 198 -32.61 3.48 5.51
C ARG A 198 -32.35 4.18 4.19
N GLY A 199 -31.12 4.13 3.68
CA GLY A 199 -30.75 4.85 2.45
C GLY A 199 -30.93 6.36 2.55
N SER A 200 -30.84 6.92 3.76
CA SER A 200 -31.20 8.29 4.07
C SER A 200 -29.97 9.17 4.32
N LEU A 201 -30.13 10.49 4.19
CA LEU A 201 -29.14 11.50 4.53
C LEU A 201 -29.60 12.27 5.77
N LEU A 202 -28.73 12.36 6.77
CA LEU A 202 -28.91 13.19 7.96
C LEU A 202 -27.75 14.19 8.04
N GLU A 203 -28.04 15.48 7.95
CA GLU A 203 -27.03 16.54 7.93
C GLU A 203 -27.36 17.66 8.92
N GLY A 204 -26.49 17.83 9.92
CA GLY A 204 -26.54 18.92 10.88
C GLY A 204 -25.48 19.96 10.55
N ALA A 205 -25.71 20.77 9.52
CA ALA A 205 -24.74 21.74 9.01
C ALA A 205 -24.48 22.86 10.03
N GLY A 206 -23.27 22.87 10.60
CA GLY A 206 -22.86 23.83 11.63
C GLY A 206 -23.21 23.43 13.07
N GLY A 207 -23.89 22.31 13.29
CA GLY A 207 -24.34 21.85 14.61
C GLY A 207 -24.19 20.34 14.81
N HIS A 208 -25.29 19.67 15.16
CA HIS A 208 -25.31 18.24 15.48
C HIS A 208 -26.14 17.47 14.45
N ALA A 209 -25.61 16.37 13.95
CA ALA A 209 -26.41 15.42 13.20
C ALA A 209 -27.35 14.66 14.14
N VAL A 210 -26.83 14.19 15.28
CA VAL A 210 -27.62 13.53 16.32
C VAL A 210 -27.22 14.11 17.67
N ARG A 211 -28.20 14.44 18.51
CA ARG A 211 -27.95 14.85 19.90
C ARG A 211 -28.98 14.25 20.84
N THR A 212 -28.55 13.82 22.02
CA THR A 212 -29.46 13.50 23.13
C THR A 212 -29.37 14.59 24.20
N PRO A 213 -30.47 14.89 24.93
CA PRO A 213 -30.52 16.04 25.84
C PRO A 213 -29.62 15.86 27.07
N GLU A 214 -29.16 16.97 27.63
CA GLU A 214 -28.24 17.01 28.80
C GLU A 214 -28.88 16.52 30.10
N ARG A 215 -30.21 16.48 30.14
CA ARG A 215 -31.02 15.96 31.25
C ARG A 215 -32.10 15.05 30.66
N GLY A 216 -32.48 14.03 31.41
CA GLY A 216 -33.47 13.05 30.99
C GLY A 216 -33.10 11.66 31.47
N GLU A 217 -34.13 10.83 31.63
CA GLU A 217 -33.99 9.38 31.86
C GLU A 217 -34.60 8.69 30.64
N GLY A 218 -33.80 7.89 29.93
CA GLY A 218 -34.25 7.26 28.68
C GLY A 218 -33.15 6.40 28.06
N ALA A 219 -33.50 5.68 26.99
CA ALA A 219 -32.56 4.95 26.16
C ALA A 219 -32.84 5.30 24.69
N ALA A 220 -32.02 6.20 24.14
CA ALA A 220 -32.13 6.60 22.74
C ALA A 220 -31.39 5.62 21.83
N VAL A 221 -32.07 5.13 20.79
CA VAL A 221 -31.48 4.23 19.79
C VAL A 221 -31.58 4.83 18.40
N VAL A 222 -30.45 4.89 17.69
CA VAL A 222 -30.40 5.28 16.28
C VAL A 222 -29.88 4.11 15.45
N ARG A 223 -30.70 3.61 14.53
CA ARG A 223 -30.35 2.55 13.60
C ARG A 223 -30.21 3.12 12.20
N MET A 224 -29.16 2.75 11.50
CA MET A 224 -28.83 3.26 10.18
C MET A 224 -28.49 2.11 9.26
N ALA A 225 -29.11 2.07 8.08
CA ALA A 225 -28.80 1.12 7.03
C ALA A 225 -28.48 1.89 5.75
N HIS A 226 -27.28 1.68 5.18
CA HIS A 226 -26.81 2.33 3.94
C HIS A 226 -27.03 3.85 3.90
N SER A 227 -26.91 4.51 5.06
CA SER A 227 -27.23 5.92 5.24
C SER A 227 -25.96 6.77 5.37
N ARG A 228 -26.10 8.08 5.14
CA ARG A 228 -25.00 9.04 5.31
C ARG A 228 -25.33 10.00 6.44
N VAL A 229 -24.37 10.22 7.33
CA VAL A 229 -24.46 11.21 8.41
C VAL A 229 -23.34 12.21 8.25
N ARG A 230 -23.68 13.50 8.35
CA ARG A 230 -22.73 14.60 8.36
C ARG A 230 -22.99 15.52 9.54
N GLY A 231 -21.97 15.71 10.37
CA GLY A 231 -22.03 16.53 11.57
C GLY A 231 -21.79 15.72 12.86
N ARG A 232 -21.72 16.42 13.98
CA ARG A 232 -21.41 15.81 15.28
C ARG A 232 -22.54 14.90 15.77
N ILE A 233 -22.19 13.77 16.36
CA ILE A 233 -23.09 12.92 17.15
C ILE A 233 -22.71 13.10 18.62
N GLU A 234 -23.65 13.53 19.46
CA GLU A 234 -23.38 13.81 20.88
C GLU A 234 -24.43 13.19 21.81
N SER A 235 -24.00 12.47 22.84
CA SER A 235 -24.90 11.96 23.89
C SER A 235 -24.87 12.83 25.14
N GLY A 236 -26.04 13.08 25.72
CA GLY A 236 -26.25 13.72 27.02
C GLY A 236 -26.53 12.71 28.14
N ALA A 237 -27.46 13.03 29.05
CA ALA A 237 -27.78 12.18 30.21
C ALA A 237 -28.54 10.90 29.85
N SER A 238 -29.43 10.96 28.85
CA SER A 238 -30.23 9.81 28.38
C SER A 238 -29.39 8.73 27.68
N GLY A 239 -28.12 9.00 27.39
CA GLY A 239 -27.27 8.10 26.61
C GLY A 239 -27.71 7.96 25.15
N LEU A 240 -26.99 7.15 24.38
CA LEU A 240 -27.24 6.92 22.96
C LEU A 240 -26.60 5.60 22.51
N SER A 241 -27.36 4.74 21.83
CA SER A 241 -26.86 3.59 21.10
C SER A 241 -26.98 3.83 19.60
N VAL A 242 -25.86 3.86 18.88
CA VAL A 242 -25.80 4.01 17.43
C VAL A 242 -25.47 2.67 16.79
N HIS A 243 -26.34 2.18 15.91
CA HIS A 243 -26.13 0.97 15.12
C HIS A 243 -26.14 1.34 13.63
N ALA A 244 -25.00 1.28 12.96
CA ALA A 244 -24.92 1.57 11.53
C ALA A 244 -24.44 0.34 10.74
N MET A 245 -25.23 -0.06 9.75
CA MET A 245 -24.93 -1.13 8.80
C MET A 245 -24.83 -0.54 7.41
N GLY A 246 -23.65 -0.55 6.82
CA GLY A 246 -23.41 0.12 5.55
C GLY A 246 -23.50 1.64 5.64
N GLY A 247 -22.84 2.33 4.71
CA GLY A 247 -22.87 3.80 4.63
C GLY A 247 -21.70 4.46 5.34
N ARG A 248 -21.86 5.75 5.68
CA ARG A 248 -20.76 6.60 6.16
C ARG A 248 -21.20 7.62 7.19
N ILE A 249 -20.43 7.75 8.26
CA ILE A 249 -20.51 8.82 9.26
C ILE A 249 -19.30 9.74 9.08
N ASP A 250 -19.54 11.03 8.88
CA ASP A 250 -18.52 12.07 8.78
C ASP A 250 -18.75 13.13 9.87
N GLY A 251 -17.95 13.07 10.93
CA GLY A 251 -18.12 13.91 12.10
C GLY A 251 -17.67 13.22 13.39
N ASP A 252 -17.43 14.05 14.42
CA ASP A 252 -17.06 13.59 15.75
C ASP A 252 -18.22 12.86 16.44
N ILE A 253 -17.89 11.83 17.21
CA ILE A 253 -18.81 11.12 18.09
C ILE A 253 -18.34 11.33 19.52
N VAL A 254 -19.14 12.02 20.33
CA VAL A 254 -18.72 12.53 21.64
C VAL A 254 -19.77 12.20 22.70
N ARG A 255 -19.34 11.66 23.84
CA ARG A 255 -20.19 11.58 25.03
C ARG A 255 -20.06 12.90 25.79
N GLY A 256 -21.05 13.77 25.66
CA GLY A 256 -21.11 15.05 26.36
C GLY A 256 -21.51 14.90 27.83
N GLY A 257 -22.55 14.10 28.10
CA GLY A 257 -23.14 13.88 29.42
C GLY A 257 -22.73 12.58 30.14
N THR A 258 -23.53 12.19 31.13
CA THR A 258 -23.32 11.00 31.96
C THR A 258 -23.91 9.72 31.36
N GLY A 259 -24.81 9.81 30.38
CA GLY A 259 -25.39 8.64 29.72
C GLY A 259 -24.38 7.92 28.84
N ARG A 260 -24.53 6.60 28.66
CA ARG A 260 -23.61 5.78 27.86
C ARG A 260 -23.63 6.20 26.39
N LEU A 261 -22.53 5.98 25.68
CA LEU A 261 -22.44 6.15 24.23
C LEU A 261 -21.85 4.90 23.60
N ASP A 262 -22.72 4.07 23.03
CA ASP A 262 -22.35 2.80 22.40
C ASP A 262 -22.49 2.91 20.89
N VAL A 263 -21.44 2.53 20.16
CA VAL A 263 -21.38 2.62 18.69
C VAL A 263 -21.07 1.25 18.10
N ASN A 264 -21.94 0.76 17.22
CA ASN A 264 -21.72 -0.45 16.45
C ASN A 264 -21.73 -0.14 14.96
N LEU A 265 -20.63 -0.40 14.26
CA LEU A 265 -20.49 -0.22 12.82
C LEU A 265 -20.26 -1.56 12.12
N VAL A 266 -21.12 -1.88 11.16
CA VAL A 266 -21.05 -3.07 10.31
C VAL A 266 -20.96 -2.61 8.85
N GLU A 267 -19.99 -3.11 8.07
CA GLU A 267 -19.84 -2.81 6.62
C GLU A 267 -19.81 -1.31 6.26
N GLY A 268 -19.35 -0.45 7.20
CA GLY A 268 -19.43 1.01 7.08
C GLY A 268 -18.10 1.73 7.28
N ALA A 269 -18.14 3.04 7.15
CA ALA A 269 -16.99 3.90 7.43
C ALA A 269 -17.35 5.05 8.38
N TRP A 270 -16.49 5.31 9.35
CA TRP A 270 -16.54 6.50 10.19
C TRP A 270 -15.25 7.30 10.04
N HIS A 271 -15.39 8.59 9.73
CA HIS A 271 -14.30 9.56 9.75
C HIS A 271 -14.59 10.62 10.81
N GLY A 272 -13.76 10.70 11.85
CA GLY A 272 -13.98 11.64 12.96
C GLY A 272 -13.26 11.26 14.25
N ARG A 273 -13.35 12.13 15.26
CA ARG A 273 -12.80 11.91 16.60
C ARG A 273 -13.83 11.20 17.47
N GLY A 274 -13.38 10.19 18.21
CA GLY A 274 -14.17 9.53 19.25
C GLY A 274 -13.78 10.05 20.62
N SER A 275 -14.73 10.49 21.44
CA SER A 275 -14.40 10.92 22.81
C SER A 275 -15.38 10.43 23.86
N ARG A 276 -14.83 9.80 24.88
CA ARG A 276 -15.54 9.20 26.02
C ARG A 276 -16.60 8.19 25.60
N LEU A 277 -16.36 7.46 24.51
CA LEU A 277 -17.27 6.40 24.07
C LEU A 277 -17.26 5.28 25.11
N THR A 278 -18.44 4.73 25.42
CA THR A 278 -18.56 3.60 26.34
C THR A 278 -18.18 2.29 25.65
N ALA A 279 -18.63 2.10 24.41
CA ALA A 279 -18.25 0.95 23.61
C ALA A 279 -18.18 1.29 22.12
N LEU A 280 -17.24 0.67 21.42
CA LEU A 280 -17.12 0.68 19.97
C LEU A 280 -16.94 -0.76 19.45
N SER A 281 -17.82 -1.20 18.57
CA SER A 281 -17.64 -2.43 17.78
C SER A 281 -17.54 -2.12 16.28
N LEU A 282 -16.59 -2.80 15.61
CA LEU A 282 -16.32 -2.64 14.19
C LEU A 282 -16.26 -4.00 13.50
N GLU A 283 -17.23 -4.30 12.63
CA GLU A 283 -17.28 -5.51 11.81
C GLU A 283 -17.29 -5.13 10.32
N HIS A 284 -16.32 -5.60 9.54
CA HIS A 284 -16.12 -5.18 8.14
C HIS A 284 -16.17 -3.66 7.95
N ALA A 285 -15.83 -2.90 9.00
CA ALA A 285 -15.97 -1.46 9.08
C ALA A 285 -14.62 -0.79 9.35
N ILE A 286 -14.51 0.47 8.93
CA ILE A 286 -13.29 1.26 9.09
C ILE A 286 -13.59 2.52 9.90
N TRP A 287 -12.84 2.76 10.96
CA TRP A 287 -12.78 4.06 11.64
C TRP A 287 -11.46 4.76 11.30
N THR A 288 -11.52 5.96 10.73
CA THR A 288 -10.36 6.82 10.49
C THR A 288 -10.39 8.01 11.45
N LEU A 289 -9.38 8.08 12.32
CA LEU A 289 -9.30 9.13 13.34
C LEU A 289 -8.90 10.47 12.72
N THR A 290 -9.53 11.55 13.17
CA THR A 290 -9.16 12.92 12.82
C THR A 290 -8.33 13.61 13.91
N ASP A 291 -8.42 13.14 15.16
CA ASP A 291 -7.70 13.67 16.33
C ASP A 291 -7.53 12.58 17.41
N ASN A 292 -6.85 12.90 18.50
CA ASN A 292 -6.75 12.06 19.70
C ASN A 292 -8.14 11.62 20.16
N SER A 293 -8.27 10.32 20.42
CA SER A 293 -9.57 9.70 20.71
C SER A 293 -9.49 8.79 21.93
N ASP A 294 -10.62 8.64 22.63
CA ASP A 294 -10.73 7.83 23.84
C ASP A 294 -12.04 7.01 23.87
N VAL A 295 -11.91 5.72 24.17
CA VAL A 295 -13.00 4.73 24.17
C VAL A 295 -12.83 3.74 25.33
N ASP A 296 -13.85 3.52 26.14
CA ASP A 296 -13.76 2.60 27.29
C ASP A 296 -13.61 1.14 26.84
N THR A 297 -14.36 0.66 25.85
CA THR A 297 -14.22 -0.70 25.31
C THR A 297 -14.21 -0.70 23.78
N VAL A 298 -13.18 -1.29 23.17
CA VAL A 298 -13.11 -1.53 21.73
C VAL A 298 -13.18 -3.03 21.44
N ARG A 299 -14.09 -3.41 20.54
CA ARG A 299 -14.21 -4.75 19.97
C ARG A 299 -13.98 -4.67 18.46
N LEU A 300 -12.81 -5.15 18.02
CA LEU A 300 -12.44 -5.23 16.62
C LEU A 300 -12.81 -6.63 16.10
N GLU A 301 -13.86 -6.70 15.30
CA GLU A 301 -14.40 -7.96 14.78
C GLU A 301 -13.81 -8.28 13.39
N ARG A 302 -14.31 -9.33 12.76
CA ARG A 302 -13.88 -9.74 11.42
C ARG A 302 -13.92 -8.56 10.45
N GLY A 303 -12.81 -8.33 9.73
CA GLY A 303 -12.67 -7.22 8.77
C GLY A 303 -12.56 -5.82 9.38
N GLY A 304 -12.80 -5.66 10.69
CA GLY A 304 -12.71 -4.37 11.38
C GLY A 304 -11.31 -3.77 11.32
N ARG A 305 -11.23 -2.47 11.05
CA ARG A 305 -9.98 -1.70 10.95
C ARG A 305 -10.08 -0.35 11.64
N ILE A 306 -9.05 0.03 12.38
CA ILE A 306 -8.89 1.38 12.91
C ILE A 306 -7.66 2.01 12.27
N ASP A 307 -7.83 3.17 11.64
CA ASP A 307 -6.78 3.95 11.02
C ASP A 307 -6.50 5.20 11.86
N ILE A 308 -5.38 5.15 12.61
CA ILE A 308 -4.89 6.29 13.39
C ILE A 308 -4.03 7.20 12.48
N GLY A 309 -3.36 6.59 11.49
CA GLY A 309 -2.34 7.14 10.60
C GLY A 309 -2.81 7.97 9.42
N GLY A 310 -3.86 8.77 9.61
CA GLY A 310 -4.37 9.71 8.61
C GLY A 310 -3.53 11.00 8.51
N GLY A 311 -2.37 10.94 7.85
CA GLY A 311 -1.70 12.07 7.19
C GLY A 311 -1.19 13.22 8.07
N HIS A 312 0.12 13.21 8.34
CA HIS A 312 1.05 14.32 8.69
C HIS A 312 0.44 15.75 8.68
N PRO A 313 0.66 16.61 9.71
CA PRO A 313 1.83 16.62 10.59
C PRO A 313 1.66 16.19 12.06
N ALA A 314 0.44 15.98 12.56
CA ALA A 314 0.23 15.65 13.97
C ALA A 314 0.00 14.15 14.17
N PHE A 315 0.87 13.49 14.95
CA PHE A 315 0.65 12.13 15.41
C PHE A 315 -0.48 12.08 16.44
N ARG A 316 -1.28 11.02 16.39
CA ARG A 316 -2.48 10.84 17.21
C ARG A 316 -2.33 9.65 18.15
N THR A 317 -3.07 9.73 19.26
CA THR A 317 -3.16 8.68 20.26
C THR A 317 -4.60 8.22 20.39
N LEU A 318 -4.81 6.91 20.28
CA LEU A 318 -6.05 6.25 20.67
C LEU A 318 -5.87 5.67 22.08
N ARG A 319 -6.67 6.14 23.03
CA ARG A 319 -6.71 5.61 24.40
C ARG A 319 -7.90 4.67 24.54
N VAL A 320 -7.66 3.48 25.07
CA VAL A 320 -8.69 2.46 25.20
C VAL A 320 -8.71 1.91 26.63
N GLY A 321 -9.89 1.73 27.21
CA GLY A 321 -10.02 1.00 28.47
C GLY A 321 -9.69 -0.49 28.28
N THR A 322 -10.55 -1.22 27.56
CA THR A 322 -10.36 -2.65 27.24
C THR A 322 -10.30 -2.85 25.72
N TRP A 323 -9.30 -3.60 25.27
CA TRP A 323 -9.10 -3.95 23.87
C TRP A 323 -9.42 -5.41 23.60
N ARG A 324 -10.31 -5.69 22.64
CA ARG A 324 -10.62 -7.06 22.19
C ARG A 324 -10.53 -7.13 20.68
N ALA A 325 -9.68 -8.01 20.17
CA ALA A 325 -9.57 -8.31 18.75
C ALA A 325 -9.96 -9.76 18.47
N GLU A 326 -10.98 -9.97 17.64
CA GLU A 326 -11.41 -11.30 17.21
C GLU A 326 -10.58 -11.82 16.03
N ALA A 327 -10.66 -13.13 15.78
CA ALA A 327 -10.01 -13.74 14.63
C ALA A 327 -10.55 -13.14 13.31
N GLY A 328 -9.64 -12.76 12.41
CA GLY A 328 -10.00 -12.17 11.13
C GLY A 328 -10.21 -10.66 11.15
N ALA A 329 -9.97 -9.97 12.28
CA ALA A 329 -9.84 -8.52 12.31
C ALA A 329 -8.70 -8.03 11.41
N THR A 330 -8.90 -6.92 10.71
CA THR A 330 -7.86 -6.33 9.84
C THR A 330 -6.73 -5.72 10.67
N GLY A 331 -7.05 -5.13 11.83
CA GLY A 331 -6.09 -4.58 12.78
C GLY A 331 -6.04 -3.04 12.80
N VAL A 332 -4.90 -2.51 13.23
CA VAL A 332 -4.69 -1.07 13.45
C VAL A 332 -3.61 -0.52 12.53
N VAL A 333 -3.85 0.64 11.94
CA VAL A 333 -2.87 1.36 11.11
C VAL A 333 -2.27 2.51 11.91
N LEU A 334 -0.95 2.61 11.87
CA LEU A 334 -0.16 3.58 12.61
C LEU A 334 0.80 4.27 11.66
N GLY A 335 0.78 5.60 11.63
CA GLY A 335 1.82 6.42 11.04
C GLY A 335 3.00 6.55 11.97
N THR A 336 4.20 6.20 11.50
CA THR A 336 5.43 6.33 12.28
C THR A 336 6.52 7.01 11.46
N ARG A 337 7.20 7.99 12.06
CA ARG A 337 8.50 8.46 11.56
C ARG A 337 9.55 7.44 11.97
N LEU A 338 10.07 6.69 11.01
CA LEU A 338 10.94 5.55 11.26
C LEU A 338 12.41 6.00 11.26
N ASP A 339 12.86 6.35 12.45
CA ASP A 339 14.23 6.72 12.80
C ASP A 339 14.74 5.81 13.95
N ALA A 340 15.72 6.27 14.73
CA ALA A 340 16.25 5.48 15.85
C ALA A 340 15.29 5.42 17.06
N GLY A 341 14.35 6.36 17.17
CA GLY A 341 13.50 6.52 18.34
C GLY A 341 14.29 6.86 19.62
N GLY A 342 14.16 6.01 20.63
CA GLY A 342 14.78 6.15 21.95
C GLY A 342 13.81 6.73 22.97
N THR A 343 14.17 7.84 23.64
CA THR A 343 13.30 8.53 24.60
C THR A 343 11.98 8.96 23.96
N LEU A 344 10.87 8.96 24.71
CA LEU A 344 9.53 9.34 24.22
C LEU A 344 9.50 10.67 23.45
N ARG A 345 10.24 11.70 23.91
CA ARG A 345 10.33 13.02 23.25
C ARG A 345 10.92 12.99 21.84
N ARG A 346 11.72 11.97 21.50
CA ARG A 346 12.35 11.79 20.19
C ARG A 346 11.50 10.94 19.25
N GLN A 347 10.51 10.22 19.78
CA GLN A 347 9.64 9.35 19.01
C GLN A 347 8.49 10.15 18.39
N ALA A 348 8.33 10.01 17.07
CA ALA A 348 7.25 10.63 16.31
C ALA A 348 6.39 9.50 15.72
N THR A 349 5.32 9.13 16.43
CA THR A 349 4.47 8.00 16.05
C THR A 349 3.06 8.15 16.59
N ASP A 350 2.11 7.62 15.84
CA ASP A 350 0.79 7.30 16.36
C ASP A 350 0.88 6.19 17.41
N ARG A 351 -0.06 6.19 18.35
CA ARG A 351 -0.05 5.23 19.47
C ARG A 351 -1.43 4.68 19.79
N LEU A 352 -1.44 3.42 20.18
CA LEU A 352 -2.56 2.78 20.88
C LEU A 352 -2.16 2.55 22.34
N LEU A 353 -2.91 3.14 23.28
CA LEU A 353 -2.64 3.04 24.71
C LEU A 353 -3.83 2.37 25.40
N VAL A 354 -3.65 1.18 25.94
CA VAL A 354 -4.70 0.40 26.60
C VAL A 354 -4.50 0.45 28.12
N SER A 355 -5.46 1.01 28.85
CA SER A 355 -5.37 1.14 30.32
C SER A 355 -5.80 -0.11 31.09
N GLY A 356 -6.55 -1.01 30.46
CA GLY A 356 -6.95 -2.31 30.98
C GLY A 356 -6.38 -3.45 30.13
N ASP A 357 -7.17 -4.50 29.90
CA ASP A 357 -6.70 -5.74 29.26
C ASP A 357 -6.73 -5.67 27.73
N ALA A 358 -5.80 -6.40 27.10
CA ALA A 358 -5.76 -6.63 25.65
C ALA A 358 -5.92 -8.12 25.34
N VAL A 359 -7.09 -8.49 24.81
CA VAL A 359 -7.47 -9.87 24.50
C VAL A 359 -7.47 -10.13 23.00
N GLY A 360 -6.95 -11.29 22.60
CA GLY A 360 -6.83 -11.70 21.19
C GLY A 360 -5.51 -11.28 20.56
N ARG A 361 -5.44 -11.32 19.23
CA ARG A 361 -4.23 -10.97 18.45
C ARG A 361 -4.56 -9.87 17.46
N THR A 362 -3.83 -8.75 17.54
CA THR A 362 -4.06 -7.57 16.69
C THR A 362 -2.89 -7.37 15.74
N ALA A 363 -3.18 -7.30 14.44
CA ALA A 363 -2.19 -6.94 13.43
C ALA A 363 -1.97 -5.41 13.42
N LEU A 364 -0.71 -4.99 13.38
CA LEU A 364 -0.27 -3.61 13.26
C LEU A 364 0.26 -3.34 11.85
N HIS A 365 -0.36 -2.40 11.16
CA HIS A 365 0.05 -1.91 9.85
C HIS A 365 0.81 -0.59 10.04
N VAL A 366 2.13 -0.66 9.95
CA VAL A 366 2.99 0.52 10.14
C VAL A 366 3.20 1.22 8.80
N THR A 367 2.70 2.46 8.71
CA THR A 367 2.91 3.35 7.57
C THR A 367 4.11 4.24 7.83
N HIS A 368 5.10 4.17 6.94
CA HIS A 368 6.26 5.06 6.97
C HIS A 368 5.86 6.48 6.56
N VAL A 369 5.80 7.42 7.51
CA VAL A 369 5.43 8.84 7.25
C VAL A 369 6.62 9.80 7.31
N GLY A 370 7.84 9.27 7.43
CA GLY A 370 9.10 10.03 7.38
C GLY A 370 10.26 9.31 8.08
N GLY A 371 11.48 9.81 7.90
CA GLY A 371 12.71 9.15 8.37
C GLY A 371 13.42 8.37 7.26
N HIS A 372 14.66 7.95 7.54
CA HIS A 372 15.50 7.19 6.60
C HIS A 372 15.84 5.79 7.13
N GLY A 373 15.27 5.40 8.27
CA GLY A 373 15.68 4.23 9.03
C GLY A 373 16.99 4.48 9.79
N ALA A 374 17.20 3.72 10.85
CA ALA A 374 18.38 3.79 11.70
C ALA A 374 18.58 2.49 12.48
N ASP A 375 19.80 2.29 12.98
CA ASP A 375 20.04 1.38 14.08
C ASP A 375 19.36 1.92 15.34
N THR A 376 18.50 1.10 15.95
CA THR A 376 17.75 1.47 17.15
C THR A 376 18.48 1.13 18.43
N ALA A 377 19.55 0.34 18.37
CA ALA A 377 20.23 -0.16 19.57
C ALA A 377 20.89 0.99 20.35
N GLY A 378 20.86 0.87 21.67
CA GLY A 378 21.58 1.74 22.58
C GLY A 378 23.11 1.58 22.50
N ARG A 379 23.83 2.26 23.39
CA ARG A 379 25.31 2.31 23.39
C ARG A 379 25.98 0.95 23.53
N ASP A 380 25.30 -0.02 24.13
CA ASP A 380 25.83 -1.36 24.38
C ASP A 380 25.70 -2.29 23.15
N GLY A 381 25.15 -1.78 22.04
CA GLY A 381 25.03 -2.51 20.78
C GLY A 381 23.90 -3.54 20.73
N ALA A 382 23.10 -3.66 21.80
CA ALA A 382 21.89 -4.46 21.88
C ALA A 382 20.66 -3.57 22.03
N ASN A 383 19.50 -4.01 21.52
CA ASN A 383 18.24 -3.31 21.78
C ASN A 383 17.76 -3.62 23.20
N GLY A 384 17.59 -2.58 24.02
CA GLY A 384 16.94 -2.63 25.32
C GLY A 384 15.48 -2.18 25.30
N SER A 385 14.82 -2.16 26.46
CA SER A 385 13.43 -1.71 26.60
C SER A 385 13.23 -0.20 26.44
N GLY A 386 14.31 0.59 26.48
CA GLY A 386 14.30 2.04 26.19
C GLY A 386 14.53 2.40 24.72
N ASP A 387 14.91 1.42 23.89
CA ASP A 387 15.36 1.63 22.50
C ASP A 387 14.23 1.54 21.48
N GLY A 388 14.39 2.15 20.31
CA GLY A 388 13.37 2.14 19.25
C GLY A 388 12.13 2.98 19.58
N ILE A 389 10.98 2.61 19.01
CA ILE A 389 9.77 3.44 18.99
C ILE A 389 8.59 2.69 19.61
N SER A 390 8.02 3.18 20.71
CA SER A 390 6.84 2.60 21.37
C SER A 390 5.57 2.94 20.60
N VAL A 391 4.88 1.91 20.10
CA VAL A 391 3.68 2.05 19.26
C VAL A 391 2.40 1.57 19.96
N VAL A 392 2.52 0.61 20.88
CA VAL A 392 1.40 0.13 21.70
C VAL A 392 1.87 -0.07 23.13
N GLN A 393 1.05 0.33 24.10
CA GLN A 393 1.26 -0.02 25.51
C GLN A 393 -0.02 -0.55 26.14
N VAL A 394 0.12 -1.50 27.06
CA VAL A 394 -1.01 -2.12 27.79
C VAL A 394 -0.70 -2.17 29.27
N ALA A 395 -1.53 -1.54 30.11
CA ALA A 395 -1.36 -1.57 31.56
C ALA A 395 -1.93 -2.84 32.22
N GLY A 396 -2.97 -3.46 31.64
CA GLY A 396 -3.57 -4.69 32.13
C GLY A 396 -2.94 -5.96 31.56
N ALA A 397 -3.73 -7.04 31.53
CA ALA A 397 -3.30 -8.34 31.02
C ALA A 397 -3.10 -8.30 29.50
N ALA A 398 -1.91 -8.74 29.07
CA ALA A 398 -1.54 -8.95 27.67
C ALA A 398 -0.41 -9.99 27.59
N SER A 399 0.05 -10.28 26.38
CA SER A 399 1.15 -11.20 26.10
C SER A 399 2.03 -10.69 24.96
N ALA A 400 3.21 -11.28 24.77
CA ALA A 400 4.07 -10.93 23.64
C ALA A 400 3.38 -11.05 22.25
N GLU A 401 2.32 -11.87 22.15
CA GLU A 401 1.58 -12.14 20.91
C GLU A 401 0.29 -11.33 20.75
N SER A 402 -0.10 -10.52 21.76
CA SER A 402 -1.32 -9.71 21.70
C SER A 402 -1.31 -8.71 20.53
N PHE A 403 -0.11 -8.26 20.14
CA PHE A 403 0.12 -7.41 18.97
C PHE A 403 1.27 -7.96 18.14
N HIS A 404 1.12 -7.94 16.82
CA HIS A 404 2.14 -8.35 15.87
C HIS A 404 2.10 -7.43 14.64
N LEU A 405 3.21 -7.33 13.90
CA LEU A 405 3.17 -6.63 12.62
C LEU A 405 2.33 -7.44 11.61
N ALA A 406 1.57 -6.75 10.76
CA ALA A 406 0.78 -7.39 9.70
C ALA A 406 1.65 -8.16 8.68
N GLY A 407 2.95 -7.86 8.61
CA GLY A 407 3.96 -8.67 7.92
C GLY A 407 5.19 -8.87 8.79
N ASP A 408 6.13 -9.71 8.36
CA ASP A 408 7.27 -10.14 9.19
C ASP A 408 8.22 -9.03 9.65
N TYR A 409 8.23 -7.90 8.94
CA TYR A 409 9.06 -6.72 9.24
C TYR A 409 8.58 -5.49 8.48
N VAL A 410 9.01 -4.33 8.97
CA VAL A 410 8.91 -3.03 8.28
C VAL A 410 10.28 -2.71 7.67
N ALA A 411 10.31 -2.41 6.38
CA ALA A 411 11.51 -2.01 5.63
C ALA A 411 11.61 -0.49 5.62
N VAL A 412 12.72 0.07 6.10
CA VAL A 412 12.97 1.52 6.03
C VAL A 412 14.43 1.79 5.79
N GLY A 413 14.72 2.46 4.68
CA GLY A 413 16.08 2.54 4.18
C GLY A 413 16.68 1.15 4.05
N PRO A 414 17.95 0.93 4.42
CA PRO A 414 18.53 -0.40 4.34
C PRO A 414 18.08 -1.33 5.48
N TRP A 415 17.34 -0.85 6.48
CA TRP A 415 17.17 -1.54 7.76
C TRP A 415 15.85 -2.30 7.88
N GLN A 416 15.92 -3.43 8.59
CA GLN A 416 14.76 -4.23 8.97
C GLN A 416 14.30 -3.88 10.39
N TYR A 417 13.04 -3.47 10.55
CA TYR A 417 12.40 -3.26 11.86
C TYR A 417 11.39 -4.37 12.17
N ARG A 418 11.37 -4.83 13.42
CA ARG A 418 10.36 -5.76 13.96
C ARG A 418 9.73 -5.21 15.23
N LEU A 419 8.55 -5.73 15.57
CA LEU A 419 7.92 -5.47 16.85
C LEU A 419 8.59 -6.34 17.93
N ARG A 420 8.98 -5.70 19.03
CA ARG A 420 9.49 -6.34 20.24
C ARG A 420 8.57 -6.01 21.39
N ALA A 421 8.17 -7.03 22.14
CA ALA A 421 7.32 -6.88 23.31
C ALA A 421 8.16 -6.98 24.58
N PHE A 422 8.04 -5.98 25.44
CA PHE A 422 8.56 -5.98 26.80
C PHE A 422 7.38 -6.10 27.76
N GLY A 423 7.43 -7.08 28.66
CA GLY A 423 6.36 -7.29 29.63
C GLY A 423 6.62 -6.58 30.97
N PRO A 424 5.67 -6.69 31.91
CA PRO A 424 5.82 -6.22 33.28
C PRO A 424 7.16 -6.66 33.90
N GLY A 425 7.93 -5.71 34.45
CA GLY A 425 9.26 -5.94 35.02
C GLY A 425 10.43 -5.84 34.04
N ALA A 426 10.19 -5.97 32.72
CA ALA A 426 11.19 -5.78 31.66
C ALA A 426 11.04 -4.43 30.93
N SER A 427 9.82 -3.90 30.88
CA SER A 427 9.51 -2.58 30.31
C SER A 427 10.22 -1.46 31.08
N ASP A 428 10.75 -0.47 30.36
CA ASP A 428 11.45 0.68 30.95
C ASP A 428 10.44 1.68 31.56
N PRO A 429 10.46 1.96 32.86
CA PRO A 429 9.53 2.92 33.47
C PRO A 429 9.60 4.33 32.86
N ALA A 430 10.74 4.76 32.34
CA ALA A 430 10.90 6.08 31.70
C ALA A 430 10.16 6.19 30.35
N GLN A 431 9.68 5.08 29.80
CA GLN A 431 8.95 5.00 28.54
C GLN A 431 7.42 4.93 28.73
N ARG A 432 6.94 4.93 29.97
CA ARG A 432 5.54 4.66 30.28
C ARG A 432 4.61 5.81 29.85
N LEU A 433 3.51 5.47 29.20
CA LEU A 433 2.42 6.37 28.78
C LEU A 433 1.02 5.91 29.25
N VAL A 434 0.96 4.72 29.87
CA VAL A 434 -0.24 4.13 30.47
C VAL A 434 -0.17 4.21 32.01
N GLY A 435 -1.33 4.16 32.69
CA GLY A 435 -1.52 4.58 34.10
C GLY A 435 -0.44 4.13 35.10
N GLU A 436 -0.23 4.88 36.18
CA GLU A 436 1.04 4.90 36.94
C GLU A 436 1.32 3.69 37.86
N ASN A 437 0.32 2.86 38.16
CA ASN A 437 0.43 1.75 39.11
C ASN A 437 0.67 0.40 38.39
N GLY A 438 1.48 -0.48 39.00
CA GLY A 438 1.77 -1.83 38.46
C GLY A 438 2.76 -1.86 37.28
N GLY A 439 3.10 -3.05 36.78
CA GLY A 439 3.89 -3.20 35.56
C GLY A 439 3.04 -3.04 34.30
N TYR A 440 3.66 -2.92 33.12
CA TYR A 440 2.95 -2.73 31.85
C TYR A 440 3.69 -3.41 30.70
N TRP A 441 2.97 -3.68 29.61
CA TRP A 441 3.53 -4.14 28.35
C TRP A 441 3.85 -2.97 27.41
N ASP A 442 5.02 -3.00 26.78
CA ASP A 442 5.43 -2.06 25.74
C ASP A 442 5.81 -2.81 24.45
N TYR A 443 5.11 -2.51 23.36
CA TYR A 443 5.39 -3.06 22.04
C TYR A 443 6.09 -2.00 21.20
N ARG A 444 7.35 -2.27 20.88
CA ARG A 444 8.28 -1.31 20.29
C ARG A 444 8.77 -1.77 18.93
N LEU A 445 8.82 -0.86 17.97
CA LEU A 445 9.54 -1.07 16.71
C LEU A 445 11.03 -0.91 16.95
N GLN A 446 11.78 -1.98 16.69
CA GLN A 446 13.23 -2.02 16.85
C GLN A 446 13.90 -2.67 15.64
N SER A 447 15.07 -2.16 15.28
CA SER A 447 15.92 -2.77 14.25
C SER A 447 16.26 -4.23 14.63
N VAL A 448 16.17 -5.15 13.68
CA VAL A 448 16.54 -6.55 13.93
C VAL A 448 18.04 -6.64 14.14
N ARG A 449 18.49 -7.41 15.12
CA ARG A 449 19.92 -7.66 15.36
C ARG A 449 20.33 -8.99 14.73
N THR A 450 21.46 -9.02 14.06
CA THR A 450 22.01 -10.22 13.40
C THR A 450 23.53 -10.27 13.50
N GLY A 451 24.11 -11.45 13.30
CA GLY A 451 25.54 -11.66 13.39
C GLY A 451 26.09 -11.80 14.80
N THR A 452 27.36 -12.17 14.89
CA THR A 452 28.04 -12.46 16.17
C THR A 452 28.28 -11.22 17.04
N LYS A 453 28.38 -10.04 16.40
CA LYS A 453 28.45 -8.73 17.07
C LYS A 453 27.13 -7.98 17.07
N ALA A 454 26.04 -8.72 16.80
CA ALA A 454 24.66 -8.24 16.88
C ALA A 454 24.47 -6.89 16.20
N ARG A 455 24.84 -6.72 14.92
CA ARG A 455 24.62 -5.47 14.16
C ARG A 455 23.16 -5.35 13.69
N ALA A 456 22.75 -4.17 13.24
CA ALA A 456 21.43 -3.98 12.64
C ALA A 456 21.36 -4.77 11.33
N ALA A 457 20.28 -5.54 11.16
CA ALA A 457 20.03 -6.35 10.00
C ALA A 457 19.58 -5.48 8.83
N LEU A 458 20.13 -5.78 7.66
CA LEU A 458 19.69 -5.18 6.41
C LEU A 458 18.38 -5.84 5.98
N VAL A 459 17.60 -5.16 5.15
CA VAL A 459 16.50 -5.85 4.46
C VAL A 459 17.06 -6.86 3.45
N PRO A 460 16.39 -8.01 3.22
CA PRO A 460 16.96 -9.13 2.46
C PRO A 460 17.43 -8.78 1.04
N GLN A 461 16.86 -7.75 0.42
CA GLN A 461 17.24 -7.29 -0.92
C GLN A 461 18.54 -6.49 -0.99
N VAL A 462 18.94 -5.82 0.10
CA VAL A 462 20.16 -4.99 0.10
C VAL A 462 21.42 -5.80 -0.23
N PRO A 463 21.65 -6.99 0.36
CA PRO A 463 22.77 -7.85 -0.04
C PRO A 463 22.88 -8.11 -1.56
N ALA A 464 21.76 -8.17 -2.29
CA ALA A 464 21.76 -8.32 -3.74
C ALA A 464 22.34 -7.08 -4.44
N TYR A 465 22.00 -5.88 -3.96
CA TYR A 465 22.56 -4.63 -4.47
C TYR A 465 24.06 -4.52 -4.20
N LEU A 466 24.51 -4.96 -3.02
CA LEU A 466 25.94 -4.93 -2.65
C LEU A 466 26.82 -5.81 -3.55
N VAL A 467 26.28 -6.91 -4.08
CA VAL A 467 27.03 -7.84 -4.94
C VAL A 467 26.86 -7.57 -6.43
N LEU A 468 25.91 -6.71 -6.83
CA LEU A 468 25.51 -6.55 -8.23
C LEU A 468 26.69 -6.23 -9.15
N GLY A 469 27.44 -5.16 -8.83
CA GLY A 469 28.56 -4.73 -9.69
C GLY A 469 29.63 -5.82 -9.84
N HIS A 470 29.94 -6.53 -8.76
CA HIS A 470 30.91 -7.63 -8.79
C HIS A 470 30.40 -8.82 -9.63
N ALA A 471 29.11 -9.15 -9.52
CA ALA A 471 28.51 -10.22 -10.31
C ALA A 471 28.52 -9.91 -11.81
N LEU A 472 28.17 -8.68 -12.21
CA LEU A 472 28.18 -8.26 -13.62
C LEU A 472 29.60 -8.23 -14.20
N PHE A 473 30.59 -7.71 -13.46
CA PHE A 473 31.98 -7.76 -13.90
C PHE A 473 32.50 -9.19 -14.07
N GLY A 474 32.08 -10.11 -13.21
CA GLY A 474 32.43 -11.52 -13.35
C GLY A 474 31.86 -12.16 -14.62
N TYR A 475 30.60 -11.87 -14.96
CA TYR A 475 30.02 -12.30 -16.24
C TYR A 475 30.74 -11.68 -17.43
N GLY A 476 30.98 -10.36 -17.40
CA GLY A 476 31.70 -9.65 -18.46
C GLY A 476 33.09 -10.23 -18.74
N ARG A 477 33.81 -10.64 -17.69
CA ARG A 477 35.10 -11.35 -17.84
C ARG A 477 34.95 -12.69 -18.58
N ILE A 478 33.96 -13.51 -18.23
CA ILE A 478 33.72 -14.79 -18.91
C ILE A 478 33.31 -14.55 -20.36
N ALA A 479 32.43 -13.57 -20.60
CA ALA A 479 31.96 -13.20 -21.93
C ALA A 479 33.10 -12.69 -22.83
N ILE A 480 33.99 -11.83 -22.31
CA ILE A 480 35.13 -11.30 -23.07
C ILE A 480 36.26 -12.32 -23.23
N ASP A 481 36.43 -13.26 -22.29
CA ASP A 481 37.37 -14.37 -22.45
C ASP A 481 36.88 -15.36 -23.53
N ALA A 482 35.56 -15.52 -23.68
CA ALA A 482 34.96 -16.36 -24.72
C ALA A 482 35.24 -15.84 -26.15
N LEU A 483 35.53 -14.54 -26.33
CA LEU A 483 35.95 -13.95 -27.61
C LEU A 483 37.34 -14.41 -28.08
N ARG A 484 38.19 -14.85 -27.16
CA ARG A 484 39.55 -15.28 -27.52
C ARG A 484 39.44 -16.51 -28.42
N SER A 485 40.10 -16.42 -29.57
CA SER A 485 40.09 -17.51 -30.54
C SER A 485 40.81 -18.73 -29.96
N PRO A 486 40.28 -19.96 -30.11
CA PRO A 486 41.07 -21.15 -29.89
C PRO A 486 42.28 -21.13 -30.84
N ASP A 487 43.39 -21.79 -30.50
CA ASP A 487 44.60 -21.78 -31.32
C ASP A 487 44.29 -22.40 -32.68
N VAL A 488 44.08 -21.53 -33.66
CA VAL A 488 43.98 -21.87 -35.05
C VAL A 488 45.28 -21.38 -35.71
N PRO A 489 45.87 -22.13 -36.65
CA PRO A 489 46.86 -21.57 -37.56
C PRO A 489 46.33 -20.25 -38.15
N PRO A 490 47.18 -19.27 -38.49
CA PRO A 490 46.69 -18.09 -39.20
C PRO A 490 46.07 -18.55 -40.52
N LEU A 491 44.74 -18.69 -40.55
CA LEU A 491 44.01 -18.73 -41.80
C LEU A 491 44.04 -17.32 -42.37
N ASP A 492 44.43 -17.25 -43.63
CA ASP A 492 44.28 -16.07 -44.47
C ASP A 492 42.81 -15.76 -44.78
N ALA A 493 41.90 -16.62 -44.32
CA ALA A 493 40.46 -16.51 -44.52
C ALA A 493 39.73 -15.98 -43.26
N PRO A 494 38.66 -15.20 -43.46
CA PRO A 494 37.75 -14.83 -42.37
C PRO A 494 37.02 -16.06 -41.82
N ALA A 495 36.61 -15.99 -40.55
CA ALA A 495 35.85 -17.05 -39.90
C ALA A 495 34.60 -16.54 -39.19
N LEU A 496 33.56 -17.37 -39.19
CA LEU A 496 32.38 -17.24 -38.33
C LEU A 496 32.54 -18.18 -37.14
N ARG A 497 32.42 -17.67 -35.92
CA ARG A 497 32.60 -18.39 -34.66
C ARG A 497 31.32 -18.35 -33.83
N VAL A 498 30.96 -19.48 -33.26
CA VAL A 498 29.88 -19.61 -32.27
C VAL A 498 30.45 -20.26 -31.03
N ARG A 499 30.22 -19.66 -29.86
CA ARG A 499 30.69 -20.21 -28.58
C ARG A 499 29.61 -20.10 -27.52
N THR A 500 29.36 -21.20 -26.83
CA THR A 500 28.57 -21.19 -25.60
C THR A 500 29.51 -21.19 -24.41
N PHE A 501 29.06 -20.57 -23.33
CA PHE A 501 29.79 -20.54 -22.08
C PHE A 501 28.83 -20.67 -20.91
N GLY A 502 29.30 -21.35 -19.87
CA GLY A 502 28.57 -21.46 -18.62
C GLY A 502 29.51 -21.72 -17.47
N GLY A 503 29.11 -21.28 -16.29
CA GLY A 503 29.94 -21.48 -15.11
C GLY A 503 29.23 -21.18 -13.82
N ASN A 504 29.87 -21.58 -12.73
CA ASN A 504 29.49 -21.19 -11.39
C ASN A 504 30.69 -20.59 -10.66
N ALA A 505 30.41 -19.62 -9.80
CA ALA A 505 31.40 -19.00 -8.95
C ALA A 505 30.84 -18.82 -7.53
N MET A 506 31.68 -18.99 -6.54
CA MET A 506 31.42 -18.65 -5.16
C MET A 506 32.37 -17.53 -4.76
N TYR A 507 31.81 -16.44 -4.28
CA TYR A 507 32.56 -15.30 -3.77
C TYR A 507 32.46 -15.25 -2.26
N ARG A 508 33.58 -14.92 -1.61
CA ARG A 508 33.67 -14.59 -0.19
C ARG A 508 34.44 -13.27 -0.02
N GLY A 509 33.74 -12.24 0.44
CA GLY A 509 34.36 -10.94 0.76
C GLY A 509 35.20 -10.95 2.03
N ALA A 510 35.98 -9.89 2.24
CA ALA A 510 36.72 -9.69 3.48
C ALA A 510 35.77 -9.54 4.69
N PRO A 511 36.10 -10.11 5.86
CA PRO A 511 35.44 -9.77 7.12
C PRO A 511 35.95 -8.40 7.57
N ARG A 512 35.30 -7.33 7.12
CA ARG A 512 35.48 -5.99 7.72
C ARG A 512 34.18 -5.33 8.16
N THR A 513 33.06 -5.95 7.79
CA THR A 513 31.84 -6.01 8.60
C THR A 513 31.79 -7.41 9.19
N ASP A 514 31.24 -7.57 10.38
CA ASP A 514 31.42 -8.78 11.18
C ASP A 514 30.83 -10.06 10.59
N ASP A 515 30.05 -9.95 9.50
CA ASP A 515 29.55 -11.06 8.68
C ASP A 515 29.70 -10.73 7.18
N GLY A 516 30.94 -10.81 6.65
CA GLY A 516 31.26 -10.40 5.27
C GLY A 516 30.33 -10.95 4.17
N ILE A 517 30.20 -10.20 3.08
CA ILE A 517 29.28 -10.55 1.99
C ILE A 517 29.83 -11.73 1.18
N ALA A 518 29.05 -12.81 1.10
CA ALA A 518 29.30 -13.94 0.21
C ALA A 518 28.16 -14.09 -0.79
N TYR A 519 28.41 -14.67 -1.96
CA TYR A 519 27.35 -15.01 -2.91
C TYR A 519 27.75 -16.19 -3.79
N GLN A 520 26.76 -16.83 -4.42
CA GLN A 520 26.96 -17.78 -5.51
C GLN A 520 26.46 -17.19 -6.82
N ARG A 521 27.25 -17.27 -7.89
CA ARG A 521 26.88 -16.84 -9.24
C ARG A 521 26.81 -18.03 -10.17
N VAL A 522 25.84 -18.00 -11.07
CA VAL A 522 25.71 -18.92 -12.20
C VAL A 522 25.55 -18.08 -13.46
N ASP A 523 26.43 -18.35 -14.43
CA ASP A 523 26.51 -17.64 -15.70
C ASP A 523 26.15 -18.59 -16.83
N ARG A 524 25.45 -18.09 -17.84
CA ARG A 524 25.17 -18.79 -19.10
C ARG A 524 25.20 -17.80 -20.24
N GLY A 525 25.78 -18.17 -21.37
CA GLY A 525 25.77 -17.30 -22.53
C GLY A 525 26.07 -18.01 -23.83
N LEU A 526 25.69 -17.33 -24.90
CA LEU A 526 26.00 -17.63 -26.28
C LEU A 526 26.67 -16.39 -26.87
N HIS A 527 27.66 -16.64 -27.69
CA HIS A 527 28.43 -15.64 -28.38
C HIS A 527 28.60 -16.02 -29.84
N VAL A 528 28.37 -15.07 -30.74
CA VAL A 528 28.56 -15.23 -32.19
C VAL A 528 29.50 -14.13 -32.66
N ALA A 529 30.65 -14.49 -33.22
CA ALA A 529 31.67 -13.58 -33.69
C ALA A 529 32.00 -13.83 -35.16
N SER A 530 32.27 -12.78 -35.91
CA SER A 530 32.67 -12.86 -37.31
C SER A 530 33.90 -11.99 -37.54
N ASP A 531 34.86 -12.52 -38.29
CA ASP A 531 35.96 -11.72 -38.82
C ASP A 531 35.46 -10.94 -40.03
N LEU A 532 35.58 -9.62 -39.97
CA LEU A 532 35.17 -8.70 -41.03
C LEU A 532 36.32 -8.42 -42.00
N LEU A 533 37.56 -8.41 -41.49
CA LEU A 533 38.77 -8.17 -42.26
C LEU A 533 39.92 -9.03 -41.75
N VAL A 534 40.59 -9.70 -42.68
CA VAL A 534 41.91 -10.33 -42.47
C VAL A 534 42.86 -9.68 -43.47
N HIS A 535 43.92 -9.05 -42.98
CA HIS A 535 44.85 -8.30 -43.81
C HIS A 535 46.29 -8.58 -43.39
N ARG A 536 47.15 -8.88 -44.36
CA ARG A 536 48.58 -9.13 -44.15
C ARG A 536 49.38 -7.86 -44.39
N ILE A 537 50.19 -7.48 -43.41
CA ILE A 537 51.09 -6.33 -43.40
C ILE A 537 52.50 -6.85 -43.11
N GLY A 538 53.30 -7.08 -44.17
CA GLY A 538 54.62 -7.69 -44.04
C GLY A 538 54.54 -9.07 -43.40
N ASP A 539 55.26 -9.25 -42.29
CA ASP A 539 55.30 -10.47 -41.47
C ASP A 539 54.18 -10.55 -40.42
N THR A 540 53.19 -9.66 -40.48
CA THR A 540 52.12 -9.55 -39.47
C THR A 540 50.74 -9.65 -40.12
N THR A 541 49.84 -10.43 -39.53
CA THR A 541 48.44 -10.55 -39.96
C THR A 541 47.53 -9.84 -38.97
N LEU A 542 46.77 -8.85 -39.44
CA LEU A 542 45.69 -8.21 -38.71
C LEU A 542 44.37 -8.92 -39.01
N ARG A 543 43.68 -9.37 -37.97
CA ARG A 543 42.31 -9.87 -38.03
C ARG A 543 41.44 -9.00 -37.17
N THR A 544 40.38 -8.42 -37.73
CA THR A 544 39.41 -7.64 -36.96
C THR A 544 37.99 -8.04 -37.29
N GLY A 545 37.11 -7.91 -36.31
CA GLY A 545 35.73 -8.31 -36.46
C GLY A 545 34.83 -7.82 -35.35
N ALA A 546 33.60 -8.29 -35.41
CA ALA A 546 32.55 -7.92 -34.47
C ALA A 546 31.80 -9.15 -33.98
N SER A 547 31.07 -8.97 -32.89
CA SER A 547 30.38 -10.05 -32.23
C SER A 547 29.15 -9.60 -31.46
N LEU A 548 28.25 -10.54 -31.26
CA LEU A 548 27.03 -10.40 -30.50
C LEU A 548 27.01 -11.45 -29.39
N SER A 549 26.62 -11.04 -28.18
CA SER A 549 26.46 -11.93 -27.03
C SER A 549 25.06 -11.82 -26.43
N ALA A 550 24.55 -12.96 -25.98
CA ALA A 550 23.32 -13.02 -25.20
C ALA A 550 23.49 -14.02 -24.06
N GLY A 551 22.99 -13.71 -22.88
CA GLY A 551 23.13 -14.61 -21.74
C GLY A 551 22.35 -14.20 -20.50
N THR A 552 22.56 -14.97 -19.45
CA THR A 552 21.96 -14.75 -18.14
C THR A 552 22.98 -14.88 -17.03
N VAL A 553 22.78 -14.06 -16.00
CA VAL A 553 23.53 -14.08 -14.75
C VAL A 553 22.54 -14.24 -13.62
N ARG A 554 22.80 -15.19 -12.73
CA ARG A 554 22.05 -15.33 -11.47
C ARG A 554 23.02 -15.28 -10.31
N ALA A 555 22.84 -14.34 -9.40
CA ALA A 555 23.62 -14.22 -8.18
C ALA A 555 22.71 -14.35 -6.95
N THR A 556 23.06 -15.25 -6.04
CA THR A 556 22.33 -15.48 -4.79
C THR A 556 23.25 -15.12 -3.62
N PRO A 557 23.06 -13.93 -3.01
CA PRO A 557 23.76 -13.57 -1.78
C PRO A 557 23.53 -14.60 -0.68
N ARG A 558 24.58 -14.83 0.10
CA ARG A 558 24.57 -15.57 1.36
C ARG A 558 24.84 -14.57 2.47
N ALA A 559 23.77 -14.02 3.03
CA ALA A 559 23.81 -13.03 4.10
C ALA A 559 22.89 -13.47 5.23
N LEU A 560 23.24 -13.08 6.47
CA LEU A 560 22.41 -13.33 7.65
C LEU A 560 21.12 -12.50 7.65
N ASP A 561 21.09 -11.44 6.86
CA ASP A 561 19.97 -10.48 6.70
C ASP A 561 18.76 -11.06 5.98
N GLY A 562 18.89 -12.27 5.42
CA GLY A 562 17.84 -12.96 4.69
C GLY A 562 18.24 -13.30 3.26
N ARG A 563 17.41 -14.12 2.61
CA ARG A 563 17.66 -14.61 1.26
C ARG A 563 17.17 -13.63 0.21
N SER A 564 17.99 -13.37 -0.79
CA SER A 564 17.63 -12.69 -2.03
C SER A 564 18.21 -13.39 -3.26
N ASP A 565 17.64 -13.10 -4.43
CA ASP A 565 18.08 -13.62 -5.71
C ASP A 565 18.13 -12.48 -6.73
N LEU A 566 19.32 -12.25 -7.27
CA LEU A 566 19.57 -11.30 -8.34
C LEU A 566 19.62 -12.04 -9.67
N ARG A 567 18.86 -11.58 -10.65
CA ARG A 567 18.87 -12.12 -12.01
C ARG A 567 19.11 -11.01 -12.99
N ALA A 568 19.98 -11.23 -13.96
CA ALA A 568 20.20 -10.32 -15.06
C ALA A 568 20.15 -11.07 -16.39
N THR A 569 19.53 -10.46 -17.39
CA THR A 569 19.67 -10.85 -18.80
C THR A 569 20.63 -9.89 -19.48
N ALA A 570 21.61 -10.43 -20.19
CA ALA A 570 22.70 -9.68 -20.80
C ALA A 570 22.59 -9.73 -22.32
N ARG A 571 22.81 -8.59 -22.98
CA ARG A 571 22.93 -8.47 -24.43
C ARG A 571 24.11 -7.57 -24.75
N GLY A 572 25.14 -8.11 -25.37
CA GLY A 572 26.37 -7.39 -25.65
C GLY A 572 26.71 -7.32 -27.13
N ILE A 573 27.44 -6.27 -27.47
CA ILE A 573 28.16 -6.14 -28.74
C ILE A 573 29.63 -6.00 -28.39
N ALA A 574 30.51 -6.65 -29.15
CA ALA A 574 31.94 -6.47 -28.96
C ALA A 574 32.69 -6.42 -30.29
N TRP A 575 33.79 -5.70 -30.28
CA TRP A 575 34.77 -5.60 -31.35
C TRP A 575 36.06 -6.29 -30.93
N HIS A 576 36.72 -6.96 -31.86
CA HIS A 576 38.03 -7.57 -31.65
C HIS A 576 39.01 -7.19 -32.76
N ALA A 577 40.28 -7.07 -32.39
CA ALA A 577 41.41 -7.03 -33.31
C ALA A 577 42.55 -7.88 -32.77
N VAL A 578 43.14 -8.70 -33.63
CA VAL A 578 44.22 -9.65 -33.31
C VAL A 578 45.33 -9.44 -34.34
N LEU A 579 46.54 -9.20 -33.86
CA LEU A 579 47.76 -9.01 -34.63
C LEU A 579 48.67 -10.20 -34.35
N THR A 580 48.89 -11.05 -35.35
CA THR A 580 49.77 -12.20 -35.24
C THR A 580 50.97 -12.04 -36.16
N SER A 581 52.18 -12.00 -35.59
CA SER A 581 53.44 -11.89 -36.33
C SER A 581 54.08 -13.27 -36.55
N GLU A 582 54.72 -13.45 -37.71
CA GLU A 582 55.54 -14.62 -38.02
C GLU A 582 56.74 -14.76 -37.06
N ARG A 583 57.15 -13.67 -36.39
CA ARG A 583 58.16 -13.67 -35.31
C ARG A 583 57.65 -14.24 -33.98
N GLY A 584 56.40 -14.69 -33.93
CA GLY A 584 55.80 -15.36 -32.77
C GLY A 584 54.97 -14.46 -31.86
N TRP A 585 54.91 -13.15 -32.06
CA TRP A 585 54.07 -12.28 -31.22
C TRP A 585 52.59 -12.36 -31.61
N ASP A 586 51.72 -12.44 -30.60
CA ASP A 586 50.27 -12.32 -30.74
C ASP A 586 49.73 -11.23 -29.81
N ILE A 587 49.19 -10.16 -30.38
CA ILE A 587 48.62 -9.03 -29.66
C ILE A 587 47.15 -8.93 -30.00
N ALA A 588 46.28 -8.97 -28.99
CA ALA A 588 44.84 -8.87 -29.19
C ALA A 588 44.23 -7.75 -28.34
N SER A 589 43.26 -7.05 -28.92
CA SER A 589 42.46 -6.03 -28.27
C SER A 589 40.98 -6.33 -28.45
N TYR A 590 40.21 -6.15 -27.39
CA TYR A 590 38.77 -6.39 -27.35
C TYR A 590 38.09 -5.20 -26.67
N TYR A 591 36.95 -4.77 -27.20
CA TYR A 591 36.07 -3.82 -26.54
C TYR A 591 34.64 -4.34 -26.61
N ALA A 592 33.96 -4.44 -25.45
CA ALA A 592 32.60 -4.91 -25.34
C ALA A 592 31.73 -3.90 -24.61
N HIS A 593 30.51 -3.73 -25.10
CA HIS A 593 29.46 -2.97 -24.45
C HIS A 593 28.26 -3.89 -24.22
N THR A 594 27.91 -4.12 -22.95
CA THR A 594 26.85 -5.05 -22.57
C THR A 594 25.73 -4.34 -21.83
N ARG A 595 24.49 -4.52 -22.31
CA ARG A 595 23.28 -4.04 -21.66
C ARG A 595 22.65 -5.15 -20.82
N TYR A 596 22.28 -4.82 -19.59
CA TYR A 596 21.64 -5.72 -18.64
C TYR A 596 20.22 -5.27 -18.34
N ARG A 597 19.31 -6.24 -18.20
CA ARG A 597 18.03 -6.05 -17.52
C ARG A 597 18.03 -6.90 -16.25
N ILE A 598 17.86 -6.26 -15.11
CA ILE A 598 18.14 -6.80 -13.79
C ILE A 598 16.86 -6.80 -12.94
N ASP A 599 16.63 -7.91 -12.25
CA ASP A 599 15.54 -8.09 -11.31
C ASP A 599 16.06 -8.67 -9.99
N VAL A 600 15.55 -8.18 -8.86
CA VAL A 600 15.85 -8.73 -7.52
C VAL A 600 14.57 -9.24 -6.88
N HIS A 601 14.66 -10.44 -6.31
CA HIS A 601 13.56 -11.13 -5.65
C HIS A 601 13.93 -11.51 -4.22
N THR A 602 12.95 -11.47 -3.32
CA THR A 602 13.05 -12.04 -1.97
C THR A 602 11.88 -13.02 -1.76
N PRO A 603 12.04 -14.09 -0.95
CA PRO A 603 10.95 -15.03 -0.69
C PRO A 603 9.70 -14.37 -0.10
N LEU A 604 9.87 -13.35 0.74
CA LEU A 604 8.77 -12.70 1.48
C LEU A 604 8.05 -11.61 0.67
N ARG A 605 8.76 -10.89 -0.22
CA ARG A 605 8.20 -9.74 -0.96
C ARG A 605 7.99 -10.02 -2.46
N GLY A 606 8.44 -11.18 -2.95
CA GLY A 606 8.47 -11.47 -4.39
C GLY A 606 9.47 -10.57 -5.11
N GLN A 607 9.08 -9.97 -6.23
CA GLN A 607 9.92 -9.01 -6.96
C GLN A 607 9.94 -7.66 -6.23
N VAL A 608 11.13 -7.26 -5.77
CA VAL A 608 11.38 -6.00 -5.04
C VAL A 608 12.03 -4.94 -5.90
N LEU A 609 12.78 -5.36 -6.93
CA LEU A 609 13.35 -4.46 -7.93
C LEU A 609 12.90 -4.91 -9.32
N PRO A 610 11.96 -4.18 -9.95
CA PRO A 610 11.54 -4.49 -11.29
C PRO A 610 12.42 -3.80 -12.36
N ARG A 611 13.12 -4.62 -13.15
CA ARG A 611 13.67 -4.29 -14.48
C ARG A 611 14.59 -3.06 -14.54
N MET A 612 15.51 -2.95 -13.59
CA MET A 612 16.64 -2.01 -13.66
C MET A 612 17.44 -2.29 -14.95
N ARG A 613 17.84 -1.24 -15.66
CA ARG A 613 18.62 -1.33 -16.88
C ARG A 613 19.99 -0.77 -16.62
N GLU A 614 21.02 -1.58 -16.82
CA GLU A 614 22.40 -1.13 -16.62
C GLU A 614 23.31 -1.51 -17.76
N THR A 615 24.47 -0.87 -17.82
CA THR A 615 25.45 -1.10 -18.89
C THR A 615 26.84 -1.33 -18.34
N THR A 616 27.58 -2.27 -18.93
CA THR A 616 29.01 -2.40 -18.70
C THR A 616 29.79 -2.11 -19.97
N ASP A 617 30.91 -1.41 -19.79
CA ASP A 617 31.96 -1.25 -20.79
C ASP A 617 33.16 -2.08 -20.35
N GLU A 618 33.69 -2.91 -21.23
CA GLU A 618 34.82 -3.78 -20.99
C GLU A 618 35.86 -3.60 -22.09
N ALA A 619 37.12 -3.36 -21.73
CA ALA A 619 38.23 -3.26 -22.67
C ALA A 619 39.35 -4.19 -22.23
N MET A 620 39.83 -5.05 -23.13
CA MET A 620 40.91 -5.98 -22.84
C MET A 620 42.01 -5.85 -23.87
N VAL A 621 43.26 -5.82 -23.41
CA VAL A 621 44.44 -5.97 -24.25
C VAL A 621 45.24 -7.16 -23.74
N SER A 622 45.70 -8.02 -24.64
CA SER A 622 46.54 -9.17 -24.32
C SER A 622 47.72 -9.26 -25.27
N SER A 623 48.86 -9.69 -24.77
CA SER A 623 50.06 -9.99 -25.55
C SER A 623 50.58 -11.36 -25.14
N ALA A 624 50.93 -12.20 -26.11
CA ALA A 624 51.55 -13.50 -25.91
C ALA A 624 52.69 -13.72 -26.91
N PHE A 625 53.68 -14.52 -26.54
CA PHE A 625 54.78 -14.91 -27.41
C PHE A 625 54.72 -16.42 -27.67
N ARG A 626 54.60 -16.81 -28.93
CA ARG A 626 54.43 -18.19 -29.41
C ARG A 626 55.79 -18.86 -29.58
N TRP A 627 56.24 -19.55 -28.55
CA TRP A 627 57.50 -20.27 -28.54
C TRP A 627 57.30 -21.75 -28.89
N ARG A 628 57.95 -22.23 -29.95
CA ARG A 628 57.90 -23.64 -30.39
C ARG A 628 59.23 -24.36 -30.10
N PRO A 629 59.43 -24.89 -28.89
CA PRO A 629 60.65 -25.62 -28.53
C PRO A 629 60.81 -26.95 -29.27
N THR A 630 59.71 -27.57 -29.73
CA THR A 630 59.72 -28.78 -30.56
C THR A 630 58.70 -28.65 -31.68
N GLU A 631 58.69 -29.58 -32.64
CA GLU A 631 57.72 -29.58 -33.73
C GLU A 631 56.25 -29.68 -33.28
N ARG A 632 56.01 -30.26 -32.08
CA ARG A 632 54.66 -30.50 -31.55
C ARG A 632 54.29 -29.59 -30.39
N LEU A 633 55.27 -29.14 -29.60
CA LEU A 633 55.02 -28.35 -28.39
C LEU A 633 55.01 -26.85 -28.70
N LEU A 634 53.95 -26.18 -28.30
CA LEU A 634 53.81 -24.72 -28.35
C LEU A 634 53.56 -24.19 -26.94
N VAL A 635 54.40 -23.25 -26.50
CA VAL A 635 54.28 -22.55 -25.22
C VAL A 635 54.06 -21.06 -25.49
N GLU A 636 53.05 -20.48 -24.85
CA GLU A 636 52.58 -19.11 -25.06
C GLU A 636 52.56 -18.35 -23.72
N PRO A 637 53.72 -17.93 -23.19
CA PRO A 637 53.75 -16.96 -22.11
C PRO A 637 53.06 -15.66 -22.56
N GLY A 638 52.25 -15.08 -21.69
CA GLY A 638 51.52 -13.87 -22.02
C GLY A 638 50.92 -13.14 -20.83
N VAL A 639 50.57 -11.89 -21.09
CA VAL A 639 49.96 -10.97 -20.15
C VAL A 639 48.68 -10.38 -20.73
N SER A 640 47.70 -10.09 -19.88
CA SER A 640 46.50 -9.36 -20.29
C SER A 640 46.04 -8.36 -19.24
N LEU A 641 45.52 -7.23 -19.71
CA LEU A 641 44.94 -6.16 -18.92
C LEU A 641 43.47 -6.03 -19.31
N LEU A 642 42.57 -6.18 -18.35
CA LEU A 642 41.13 -6.03 -18.51
C LEU A 642 40.66 -4.84 -17.68
N TRP A 643 40.08 -3.84 -18.33
CA TRP A 643 39.36 -2.74 -17.71
C TRP A 643 37.86 -2.96 -17.84
N GLN A 644 37.12 -2.70 -16.76
CA GLN A 644 35.65 -2.80 -16.73
C GLN A 644 35.07 -1.59 -16.02
N ARG A 645 33.94 -1.09 -16.52
CA ARG A 645 33.16 -0.01 -15.90
C ARG A 645 31.68 -0.36 -15.93
N LEU A 646 30.99 -0.09 -14.83
CA LEU A 646 29.53 -0.16 -14.75
C LEU A 646 28.98 1.27 -14.79
N GLY A 647 28.10 1.54 -15.75
CA GLY A 647 27.17 2.65 -15.65
C GLY A 647 25.95 2.15 -14.89
N ALA A 648 25.77 2.63 -13.64
CA ALA A 648 24.62 2.32 -12.80
C ALA A 648 23.71 3.55 -12.62
N GLU A 649 22.40 3.40 -12.80
CA GLU A 649 21.43 4.46 -12.50
C GLU A 649 21.02 4.44 -11.01
N ARG A 650 20.46 5.57 -10.55
CA ARG A 650 19.76 5.62 -9.26
C ARG A 650 18.39 4.97 -9.44
N MET A 651 17.95 4.21 -8.45
CA MET A 651 16.66 3.55 -8.46
C MET A 651 15.92 3.77 -7.15
N ARG A 652 14.62 3.47 -7.17
CA ARG A 652 13.82 3.25 -5.97
C ARG A 652 13.18 1.88 -6.04
N ASP A 653 13.34 1.08 -4.99
CA ASP A 653 12.77 -0.28 -4.93
C ASP A 653 11.28 -0.27 -4.49
N ARG A 654 10.66 -1.46 -4.46
CA ARG A 654 9.25 -1.64 -4.08
C ARG A 654 8.95 -1.24 -2.64
N ASP A 655 9.91 -1.37 -1.73
CA ASP A 655 9.77 -0.97 -0.32
C ASP A 655 10.10 0.53 -0.13
N GLY A 656 10.36 1.25 -1.23
CA GLY A 656 10.58 2.70 -1.23
C GLY A 656 12.03 3.11 -0.96
N ILE A 657 12.98 2.17 -1.00
CA ILE A 657 14.40 2.38 -0.73
C ILE A 657 15.07 2.99 -1.96
N ASP A 658 15.64 4.19 -1.81
CA ASP A 658 16.46 4.82 -2.84
C ASP A 658 17.86 4.20 -2.86
N VAL A 659 18.23 3.53 -3.96
CA VAL A 659 19.50 2.83 -4.09
C VAL A 659 20.35 3.46 -5.19
N SER A 660 21.63 3.70 -4.89
CA SER A 660 22.63 4.15 -5.87
C SER A 660 23.88 3.27 -5.79
N ILE A 661 24.28 2.65 -6.89
CA ILE A 661 25.45 1.76 -6.97
C ILE A 661 26.73 2.53 -7.39
N GLY A 662 26.60 3.82 -7.73
CA GLY A 662 27.70 4.65 -8.19
C GLY A 662 28.17 4.25 -9.60
N ALA A 663 29.46 4.37 -9.87
CA ALA A 663 30.05 3.96 -11.14
C ALA A 663 31.34 3.15 -10.89
N PRO A 664 31.21 1.92 -10.37
CA PRO A 664 32.37 1.12 -10.03
C PRO A 664 33.20 0.82 -11.29
N ARG A 665 34.51 0.73 -11.10
CA ARG A 665 35.49 0.40 -12.14
C ARG A 665 36.43 -0.68 -11.61
N ARG A 666 36.85 -1.58 -12.49
CA ARG A 666 37.77 -2.67 -12.19
C ARG A 666 38.89 -2.70 -13.21
N VAL A 667 40.13 -2.85 -12.75
CA VAL A 667 41.29 -3.19 -13.58
C VAL A 667 41.82 -4.54 -13.13
N THR A 668 41.95 -5.49 -14.04
CA THR A 668 42.48 -6.83 -13.78
C THR A 668 43.71 -7.07 -14.64
N LEU A 669 44.86 -7.25 -14.02
CA LEU A 669 46.09 -7.69 -14.67
C LEU A 669 46.21 -9.21 -14.54
N ARG A 670 46.53 -9.92 -15.62
CA ARG A 670 46.74 -11.36 -15.66
C ARG A 670 48.07 -11.68 -16.33
N GLY A 671 48.83 -12.59 -15.75
CA GLY A 671 50.08 -13.11 -16.33
C GLY A 671 50.12 -14.63 -16.20
N GLY A 672 50.66 -15.31 -17.20
CA GLY A 672 50.69 -16.77 -17.21
C GLY A 672 51.22 -17.34 -18.52
N ALA A 673 51.00 -18.63 -18.71
CA ALA A 673 51.38 -19.31 -19.94
C ALA A 673 50.36 -20.36 -20.32
N ARG A 674 50.12 -20.49 -21.62
CA ARG A 674 49.39 -21.60 -22.22
C ARG A 674 50.36 -22.55 -22.89
N THR A 675 50.14 -23.84 -22.73
CA THR A 675 50.92 -24.89 -23.38
C THR A 675 49.99 -25.78 -24.16
N SER A 676 50.30 -26.04 -25.43
CA SER A 676 49.55 -26.93 -26.30
C SER A 676 50.47 -27.91 -27.02
N ILE A 677 49.94 -29.08 -27.34
CA ILE A 677 50.65 -30.11 -28.11
C ILE A 677 49.84 -30.37 -29.38
N SER A 678 50.45 -30.32 -30.56
CA SER A 678 49.73 -30.57 -31.83
C SER A 678 49.89 -32.02 -32.30
N PHE A 679 48.77 -32.65 -32.67
CA PHE A 679 48.72 -33.98 -33.27
C PHE A 679 48.01 -33.91 -34.62
N ARG A 680 48.57 -34.56 -35.65
CA ARG A 680 48.02 -34.60 -37.01
C ARG A 680 47.80 -36.05 -37.46
N PRO A 681 46.64 -36.64 -37.16
CA PRO A 681 46.33 -37.99 -37.63
C PRO A 681 46.13 -38.00 -39.16
N GLU A 682 46.47 -39.11 -39.83
CA GLU A 682 46.29 -39.30 -41.28
C GLU A 682 44.82 -39.58 -41.67
N GLY A 683 43.89 -38.78 -41.12
CA GLY A 683 42.44 -38.93 -41.34
C GLY A 683 41.86 -37.83 -42.22
N ARG A 684 40.79 -38.16 -42.99
CA ARG A 684 40.04 -37.16 -43.79
C ARG A 684 39.14 -36.24 -42.95
N MET A 685 38.60 -36.74 -41.83
CA MET A 685 37.62 -36.01 -41.03
C MET A 685 38.24 -35.27 -39.85
N LEU A 686 39.19 -35.87 -39.12
CA LEU A 686 40.00 -35.19 -38.10
C LEU A 686 41.39 -34.96 -38.69
N ARG A 687 41.75 -33.70 -38.96
CA ARG A 687 43.04 -33.34 -39.59
C ARG A 687 44.11 -33.00 -38.58
N ALA A 688 43.71 -32.33 -37.49
CA ALA A 688 44.58 -32.04 -36.37
C ALA A 688 43.77 -31.94 -35.08
N TRP A 689 44.40 -32.22 -33.95
CA TRP A 689 43.86 -31.87 -32.65
C TRP A 689 44.98 -31.38 -31.73
N SER A 690 44.65 -30.42 -30.87
CA SER A 690 45.62 -29.81 -29.95
C SER A 690 45.06 -29.69 -28.54
N PRO A 691 45.38 -30.61 -27.61
CA PRO A 691 45.08 -30.42 -26.21
C PRO A 691 45.97 -29.31 -25.65
N TYR A 692 45.44 -28.57 -24.68
CA TYR A 692 46.16 -27.49 -24.04
C TYR A 692 45.84 -27.36 -22.55
N VAL A 693 46.77 -26.72 -21.85
CA VAL A 693 46.64 -26.27 -20.47
C VAL A 693 47.02 -24.78 -20.41
N ASP A 694 46.21 -23.93 -19.80
CA ASP A 694 46.50 -22.51 -19.56
C ASP A 694 46.51 -22.24 -18.04
N LEU A 695 47.61 -21.72 -17.52
CA LEU A 695 47.75 -21.33 -16.12
C LEU A 695 48.02 -19.83 -16.03
N ARG A 696 47.14 -19.10 -15.34
CA ARG A 696 47.27 -17.64 -15.16
C ARG A 696 47.09 -17.22 -13.72
N TYR A 697 47.90 -16.27 -13.28
CA TYR A 697 47.71 -15.52 -12.06
C TYR A 697 47.11 -14.15 -12.40
N GLY A 698 46.11 -13.71 -11.64
CA GLY A 698 45.42 -12.44 -11.82
C GLY A 698 45.32 -11.62 -10.54
N ALA A 699 45.48 -10.31 -10.66
CA ALA A 699 45.25 -9.33 -9.61
C ALA A 699 44.24 -8.28 -10.10
N ALA A 700 43.17 -8.06 -9.32
CA ALA A 700 42.12 -7.11 -9.63
C ALA A 700 42.08 -5.95 -8.63
N PHE A 701 41.85 -4.75 -9.14
CA PHE A 701 41.80 -3.52 -8.37
C PHE A 701 40.50 -2.77 -8.67
N ASP A 702 39.70 -2.53 -7.63
CA ASP A 702 38.40 -1.88 -7.74
C ASP A 702 38.43 -0.43 -7.23
N ALA A 703 37.86 0.48 -8.02
CA ALA A 703 37.64 1.87 -7.67
C ALA A 703 36.14 2.20 -7.68
N GLY A 704 35.68 3.06 -6.75
CA GLY A 704 34.29 3.50 -6.70
C GLY A 704 33.25 2.44 -6.31
N ALA A 705 33.66 1.24 -5.88
CA ALA A 705 32.77 0.18 -5.43
C ALA A 705 32.15 0.49 -4.06
N HIS A 706 30.97 1.12 -4.08
CA HIS A 706 30.14 1.42 -2.93
C HIS A 706 28.66 1.40 -3.33
N VAL A 707 27.78 1.11 -2.39
CA VAL A 707 26.34 1.26 -2.57
C VAL A 707 25.83 2.27 -1.55
N ARG A 708 24.94 3.16 -1.96
CA ARG A 708 24.16 3.97 -1.02
C ARG A 708 22.73 3.48 -1.04
N ALA A 709 22.17 3.21 0.13
CA ALA A 709 20.77 2.80 0.30
C ALA A 709 20.10 3.76 1.28
N ALA A 710 19.14 4.55 0.81
CA ALA A 710 18.51 5.65 1.54
C ALA A 710 19.51 6.60 2.25
N GLY A 711 20.64 6.88 1.59
CA GLY A 711 21.71 7.74 2.11
C GLY A 711 22.83 7.01 2.85
N GLU A 712 22.61 5.79 3.33
CA GLU A 712 23.60 5.01 4.07
C GLU A 712 24.66 4.40 3.14
N HIS A 713 25.94 4.60 3.46
CA HIS A 713 27.07 4.05 2.70
C HIS A 713 27.38 2.62 3.13
N LEU A 714 27.15 1.67 2.22
CA LEU A 714 27.40 0.25 2.43
C LEU A 714 28.54 -0.24 1.53
N PRO A 715 29.48 -1.05 2.06
CA PRO A 715 30.58 -1.59 1.28
C PRO A 715 30.08 -2.61 0.26
N ALA A 716 30.40 -2.39 -1.02
CA ALA A 716 30.08 -3.32 -2.10
C ALA A 716 31.12 -4.45 -2.19
N ALA A 717 30.75 -5.56 -2.83
CA ALA A 717 31.69 -6.63 -3.15
C ALA A 717 32.82 -6.13 -4.07
N ARG A 718 34.05 -6.58 -3.80
CA ARG A 718 35.26 -6.21 -4.53
C ARG A 718 35.98 -7.44 -5.04
N ALA A 719 36.81 -7.32 -6.06
CA ALA A 719 37.66 -8.43 -6.52
C ALA A 719 39.03 -8.42 -5.82
N GLY A 720 39.66 -9.59 -5.79
CA GLY A 720 40.99 -9.80 -5.24
C GLY A 720 41.89 -10.60 -6.19
N HIS A 721 42.83 -11.36 -5.62
CA HIS A 721 43.78 -12.17 -6.36
C HIS A 721 43.22 -13.55 -6.69
N ARG A 722 43.58 -14.10 -7.86
CA ARG A 722 43.04 -15.39 -8.34
C ARG A 722 44.04 -16.13 -9.22
N VAL A 723 44.07 -17.45 -9.09
CA VAL A 723 44.75 -18.35 -10.03
C VAL A 723 43.70 -19.04 -10.91
N ASP A 724 43.94 -19.07 -12.21
CA ASP A 724 43.11 -19.70 -13.23
C ASP A 724 43.84 -20.87 -13.85
N LEU A 725 43.18 -22.01 -13.92
CA LEU A 725 43.59 -23.18 -14.69
C LEU A 725 42.51 -23.45 -15.75
N ALA A 726 42.91 -23.51 -17.01
CA ALA A 726 42.05 -23.99 -18.09
C ALA A 726 42.68 -25.23 -18.73
N MET A 727 41.84 -26.20 -19.09
CA MET A 727 42.24 -27.40 -19.80
C MET A 727 41.23 -27.65 -20.90
N GLY A 728 41.70 -27.92 -22.11
CA GLY A 728 40.81 -28.12 -23.26
C GLY A 728 41.52 -28.72 -24.45
N ALA A 729 40.78 -28.84 -25.55
CA ALA A 729 41.31 -29.26 -26.84
C ALA A 729 40.63 -28.50 -27.98
N SER A 730 41.39 -28.23 -29.04
CA SER A 730 40.87 -27.84 -30.35
C SER A 730 40.98 -29.00 -31.34
N PHE A 731 40.03 -29.07 -32.28
CA PHE A 731 39.93 -30.11 -33.30
C PHE A 731 39.69 -29.44 -34.66
N GLU A 732 40.57 -29.71 -35.62
CA GLU A 732 40.39 -29.33 -37.02
C GLU A 732 39.63 -30.44 -37.74
N LEU A 733 38.39 -30.14 -38.13
CA LEU A 733 37.44 -31.09 -38.71
C LEU A 733 37.20 -30.78 -40.19
N GLY A 734 37.57 -31.71 -41.07
CA GLY A 734 37.58 -31.48 -42.52
C GLY A 734 38.41 -30.25 -42.90
N GLU A 735 38.01 -29.54 -43.95
CA GLU A 735 38.77 -28.37 -44.43
C GLU A 735 38.33 -27.04 -43.82
N ARG A 736 37.12 -26.96 -43.27
CA ARG A 736 36.48 -25.67 -42.92
C ARG A 736 36.09 -25.50 -41.46
N TRP A 737 36.03 -26.58 -40.69
CA TRP A 737 35.48 -26.57 -39.33
C TRP A 737 36.55 -26.71 -38.28
N ILE A 738 36.38 -25.95 -37.20
CA ILE A 738 37.20 -26.09 -35.99
C ILE A 738 36.27 -26.17 -34.81
N ALA A 739 36.39 -27.23 -34.02
CA ALA A 739 35.66 -27.36 -32.76
C ALA A 739 36.62 -27.15 -31.58
N CYS A 740 36.15 -26.53 -30.50
CA CYS A 740 36.91 -26.41 -29.26
C CYS A 740 36.04 -26.69 -28.05
N ALA A 741 36.62 -27.35 -27.06
CA ALA A 741 36.01 -27.57 -25.76
C ALA A 741 37.04 -27.32 -24.67
N ASP A 742 36.66 -26.57 -23.64
CA ASP A 742 37.52 -26.31 -22.49
C ASP A 742 36.74 -26.21 -21.19
N ALA A 743 37.40 -26.64 -20.12
CA ALA A 743 36.96 -26.48 -18.76
C ALA A 743 37.92 -25.56 -18.01
N THR A 744 37.37 -24.69 -17.16
CA THR A 744 38.13 -23.76 -16.33
C THR A 744 37.87 -24.03 -14.86
N ALA A 745 38.91 -23.90 -14.05
CA ALA A 745 38.85 -23.89 -12.61
C ALA A 745 39.60 -22.66 -12.11
N SER A 746 39.03 -21.95 -11.15
CA SER A 746 39.64 -20.76 -10.58
C SER A 746 39.63 -20.79 -9.07
N LEU A 747 40.73 -20.35 -8.48
CA LEU A 747 40.96 -20.32 -7.03
C LEU A 747 41.37 -18.90 -6.62
N GLY A 748 40.46 -18.19 -5.95
CA GLY A 748 40.75 -16.92 -5.31
C GLY A 748 41.56 -17.10 -4.02
N HIS A 749 42.46 -16.16 -3.74
CA HIS A 749 43.26 -16.12 -2.53
C HIS A 749 43.13 -14.77 -1.81
N GLY A 750 43.24 -14.80 -0.48
CA GLY A 750 43.24 -13.60 0.35
C GLY A 750 41.85 -12.99 0.56
N ARG A 751 41.83 -11.68 0.80
CA ARG A 751 40.59 -10.90 0.95
C ARG A 751 39.88 -10.84 -0.41
N HIS A 752 38.58 -11.12 -0.45
CA HIS A 752 37.77 -11.09 -1.67
C HIS A 752 38.03 -12.26 -2.64
N ALA A 753 38.12 -13.48 -2.10
CA ALA A 753 38.34 -14.68 -2.90
C ALA A 753 37.08 -15.07 -3.70
N GLU A 754 37.24 -15.26 -5.01
CA GLU A 754 36.26 -15.90 -5.89
C GLU A 754 36.82 -17.24 -6.38
N THR A 755 36.10 -18.33 -6.12
CA THR A 755 36.43 -19.66 -6.64
C THR A 755 35.32 -20.11 -7.57
N GLY A 756 35.65 -20.80 -8.66
CA GLY A 756 34.63 -21.13 -9.64
C GLY A 756 35.07 -22.14 -10.67
N ARG A 757 34.10 -22.67 -11.40
CA ARG A 757 34.32 -23.58 -12.54
C ARG A 757 33.50 -23.11 -13.72
N GLY A 758 34.00 -23.34 -14.92
CA GLY A 758 33.30 -23.02 -16.15
C GLY A 758 33.59 -24.02 -17.25
N VAL A 759 32.72 -24.03 -18.26
CA VAL A 759 32.87 -24.81 -19.47
C VAL A 759 32.55 -23.91 -20.65
N HIS A 760 33.35 -24.03 -21.71
CA HIS A 760 33.10 -23.39 -22.98
C HIS A 760 33.11 -24.44 -24.08
N LEU A 761 32.16 -24.31 -25.01
CA LEU A 761 32.10 -25.12 -26.22
C LEU A 761 31.98 -24.18 -27.40
N GLY A 762 32.80 -24.38 -28.43
CA GLY A 762 32.81 -23.50 -29.58
C GLY A 762 33.03 -24.25 -30.89
N ALA A 763 32.54 -23.64 -31.96
CA ALA A 763 32.79 -24.05 -33.32
C ALA A 763 33.12 -22.82 -34.17
N ALA A 764 34.02 -22.98 -35.13
CA ALA A 764 34.36 -21.98 -36.12
C ALA A 764 34.21 -22.57 -37.53
N TRP A 765 33.61 -21.80 -38.43
CA TRP A 765 33.58 -22.05 -39.86
C TRP A 765 34.51 -21.05 -40.55
N THR A 766 35.35 -21.53 -41.44
CA THR A 766 36.27 -20.71 -42.26
C THR A 766 35.78 -20.65 -43.71
N PHE A 767 35.82 -19.45 -44.30
CA PHE A 767 35.25 -19.17 -45.63
C PHE A 767 36.21 -19.52 -46.78
#